data_AF-A0A4S4KVJ0-F1
#
_entry.id   AF-A0A4S4KVJ0-F1
#
_cell.length_a   1.000
_cell.length_b   1.000
_cell.length_c   1.000
_cell.angle_alpha   90.00
_cell.angle_beta   90.00
_cell.angle_gamma   90.00
#
_symmetry.space_group_name_H-M   'P 1'
#
loop_
_entity.id
_entity.type
_entity.pdbx_description
1 polymer ?
#
loop_
_entity_poly.entity_id
_entity_poly.type
_entity_poly.pdbx_seq_one_letter_code
_entity_poly.pdbx_strand_id
1 'polypeptide(L)'
;MREILRKQIREKDTMIDTLLAQLNPTATTATPLSLNTSRLALTQEQRNSYRDVLNYLEKSQGCGRAESRPKIDVSSLEDESDYDEEEEEGESLDDDEGFPGSLFQVHPLPTKCAPAGLLAKAALETRSRSRMSSPTDSAERSTDADTPEEGGIGNLAYFEPGPSANLDLRRLIIERQAAPDILLSGLVANEDVGKLFQIYWKWINPVMPILDENIHTPASVLGRCPFLFTVICAVSSRFYEEKPDMYTMAVHFAKTAAANSFLDGWKTVEMCQAYALMAAYMPAARRWDEDRTWFYSGIAFRLAIDLDLNRPPSVKPTDERSEREILNRLRTYVVCYIMDRCFCINLGKAFMVPEDELIRNVASQFYGWKYQHKADGYLVSLVELFRIMTRFAELANPAIEARSASNDETDLLTTHKVFAEELNAWKNTAMQRCAPEHASKDPDDCLRMALMHSVYQYCRLVTFSAGLQQVMKRGKLKEDEVFFTGCLHAGSAVVNCVIDRILPTGFIRYSPEHVFALSAFGTAILMKCLRPEFASKLDGRQEARIFDLIKRLLKSMDPEQLTTDDQVTPRRCYAKFLQQLLTSRMVEREQHRIASQLTMAQDQYFGEDRQEYIPDQVEQMHISPVLEQKPLQSMDPLLVNVPFTNPWDPTSNQAPNAMNALLGFSESEYMPTFMAFPDQTWFM
;
A
#
# COMPACT_ATOMS: atom_id res chain seq x y z
N MET A 1 -5.06 -11.88 -56.50
CA MET A 1 -3.94 -11.07 -55.95
C MET A 1 -4.36 -10.16 -54.80
N ARG A 2 -5.36 -9.28 -54.99
CA ARG A 2 -5.89 -8.40 -53.92
C ARG A 2 -6.38 -9.12 -52.66
N GLU A 3 -7.06 -10.25 -52.81
CA GLU A 3 -7.54 -11.05 -51.67
C GLU A 3 -6.42 -11.76 -50.91
N ILE A 4 -5.39 -12.21 -51.64
CA ILE A 4 -4.20 -12.84 -51.05
C ILE A 4 -3.41 -11.82 -50.23
N LEU A 5 -3.22 -10.60 -50.78
CA LEU A 5 -2.59 -9.49 -50.04
C LEU A 5 -3.40 -9.09 -48.81
N ARG A 6 -4.74 -9.04 -48.89
CA ARG A 6 -5.61 -8.78 -47.72
C ARG A 6 -5.56 -9.87 -46.65
N LYS A 7 -5.30 -11.12 -47.04
CA LYS A 7 -5.12 -12.22 -46.09
C LYS A 7 -3.77 -12.11 -45.38
N GLN A 8 -2.71 -11.85 -46.14
CA GLN A 8 -1.36 -11.62 -45.59
C GLN A 8 -1.29 -10.39 -44.69
N ILE A 9 -1.99 -9.30 -45.03
CA ILE A 9 -2.09 -8.12 -44.17
C ILE A 9 -2.78 -8.50 -42.85
N ARG A 10 -3.91 -9.21 -42.86
CA ARG A 10 -4.57 -9.68 -41.63
C ARG A 10 -3.70 -10.62 -40.79
N GLU A 11 -2.95 -11.51 -41.42
CA GLU A 11 -1.99 -12.40 -40.72
C GLU A 11 -0.85 -11.60 -40.07
N LYS A 12 -0.35 -10.56 -40.75
CA LYS A 12 0.66 -9.67 -40.17
C LYS A 12 0.10 -8.76 -39.10
N ASP A 13 -1.10 -8.22 -39.28
CA ASP A 13 -1.78 -7.40 -38.28
C ASP A 13 -2.06 -8.22 -37.01
N THR A 14 -2.53 -9.47 -37.14
CA THR A 14 -2.69 -10.36 -35.98
C THR A 14 -1.36 -10.70 -35.32
N MET A 15 -0.28 -10.91 -36.07
CA MET A 15 1.06 -11.08 -35.50
C MET A 15 1.57 -9.82 -34.78
N ILE A 16 1.33 -8.64 -35.37
CA ILE A 16 1.65 -7.33 -34.76
C ILE A 16 0.83 -7.16 -33.48
N ASP A 17 -0.47 -7.43 -33.48
CA ASP A 17 -1.33 -7.36 -32.30
C ASP A 17 -0.86 -8.33 -31.21
N THR A 18 -0.39 -9.52 -31.58
CA THR A 18 0.17 -10.51 -30.64
C THR A 18 1.48 -10.00 -30.02
N LEU A 19 2.37 -9.43 -30.83
CA LEU A 19 3.64 -8.84 -30.37
C LEU A 19 3.41 -7.58 -29.54
N LEU A 20 2.45 -6.72 -29.93
CA LEU A 20 2.04 -5.54 -29.18
C LEU A 20 1.37 -5.94 -27.86
N ALA A 21 0.58 -7.01 -27.81
CA ALA A 21 0.03 -7.55 -26.57
C ALA A 21 1.11 -8.18 -25.67
N GLN A 22 2.22 -8.67 -26.22
CA GLN A 22 3.39 -9.11 -25.46
C GLN A 22 4.22 -7.93 -24.93
N LEU A 23 4.37 -6.87 -25.72
CA LEU A 23 5.10 -5.65 -25.36
C LEU A 23 4.31 -4.75 -24.39
N ASN A 24 2.99 -4.72 -24.54
CA ASN A 24 2.04 -3.93 -23.77
C ASN A 24 0.82 -4.80 -23.38
N PRO A 25 1.01 -5.80 -22.49
CA PRO A 25 -0.09 -6.60 -22.00
C PRO A 25 -1.15 -5.68 -21.39
N THR A 26 -2.42 -5.87 -21.73
CA THR A 26 -3.52 -5.11 -21.14
C THR A 26 -3.41 -5.16 -19.62
N ALA A 27 -3.38 -4.00 -18.97
CA ALA A 27 -3.16 -3.87 -17.53
C ALA A 27 -4.06 -4.84 -16.74
N THR A 28 -3.45 -5.89 -16.19
CA THR A 28 -4.16 -6.96 -15.46
C THR A 28 -4.73 -6.46 -14.13
N THR A 29 -4.20 -5.33 -13.65
CA THR A 29 -4.60 -4.66 -12.42
C THR A 29 -5.57 -3.49 -12.62
N ALA A 30 -5.91 -3.12 -13.86
CA ALA A 30 -6.81 -2.00 -14.12
C ALA A 30 -8.16 -2.21 -13.42
N THR A 31 -8.67 -1.16 -12.78
CA THR A 31 -10.00 -1.11 -12.17
C THR A 31 -11.02 -0.85 -13.29
N PRO A 32 -11.74 -1.86 -13.80
CA PRO A 32 -12.54 -1.68 -14.98
C PRO A 32 -13.94 -1.16 -14.60
N LEU A 33 -14.47 -0.21 -15.38
CA LEU A 33 -15.85 0.27 -15.25
C LEU A 33 -16.88 -0.84 -15.56
N SER A 34 -16.50 -1.82 -16.39
CA SER A 34 -17.27 -3.02 -16.69
C SER A 34 -16.36 -4.24 -16.89
N LEU A 35 -16.80 -5.40 -16.41
CA LEU A 35 -16.02 -6.65 -16.41
C LEU A 35 -15.93 -7.28 -17.80
N ASN A 36 -15.01 -6.86 -18.66
CA ASN A 36 -14.87 -7.51 -19.96
C ASN A 36 -14.34 -8.96 -19.82
N THR A 37 -15.25 -9.95 -19.91
CA THR A 37 -14.97 -11.39 -19.72
C THR A 37 -13.92 -11.94 -20.67
N SER A 38 -13.83 -11.38 -21.88
CA SER A 38 -12.82 -11.78 -22.87
C SER A 38 -11.40 -11.37 -22.45
N ARG A 39 -11.25 -10.25 -21.73
CA ARG A 39 -9.96 -9.70 -21.28
C ARG A 39 -9.47 -10.24 -19.93
N LEU A 40 -10.26 -11.08 -19.25
CA LEU A 40 -9.83 -11.69 -18.00
C LEU A 40 -8.68 -12.68 -18.24
N ALA A 41 -7.62 -12.55 -17.45
CA ALA A 41 -6.42 -13.39 -17.54
C ALA A 41 -6.64 -14.76 -16.88
N LEU A 42 -7.62 -15.52 -17.37
CA LEU A 42 -8.01 -16.85 -16.89
C LEU A 42 -7.44 -17.95 -17.79
N THR A 43 -7.02 -19.06 -17.20
CA THR A 43 -6.67 -20.28 -17.95
C THR A 43 -7.91 -20.88 -18.62
N GLN A 44 -7.72 -21.77 -19.60
CA GLN A 44 -8.84 -22.44 -20.27
C GLN A 44 -9.66 -23.30 -19.30
N GLU A 45 -9.00 -23.93 -18.33
CA GLU A 45 -9.65 -24.71 -17.27
C GLU A 45 -10.50 -23.82 -16.37
N GLN A 46 -9.96 -22.67 -15.93
CA GLN A 46 -10.69 -21.69 -15.13
C GLN A 46 -11.89 -21.11 -15.91
N ARG A 47 -11.75 -20.83 -17.22
CA ARG A 47 -12.88 -20.38 -18.05
C ARG A 47 -14.00 -21.43 -18.16
N ASN A 48 -13.64 -22.71 -18.19
CA ASN A 48 -14.63 -23.78 -18.20
C ASN A 48 -15.33 -23.91 -16.83
N SER A 49 -14.56 -23.81 -15.73
CA SER A 49 -15.09 -23.87 -14.36
C SER A 49 -16.06 -22.72 -14.07
N TYR A 50 -15.72 -21.50 -14.53
CA TYR A 50 -16.54 -20.30 -14.31
C TYR A 50 -17.47 -19.95 -15.46
N ARG A 51 -17.82 -20.92 -16.31
CA ARG A 51 -18.63 -20.66 -17.52
C ARG A 51 -19.94 -19.94 -17.20
N ASP A 52 -20.62 -20.35 -16.14
CA ASP A 52 -21.91 -19.75 -15.76
C ASP A 52 -21.75 -18.33 -15.20
N VAL A 53 -20.71 -18.10 -14.40
CA VAL A 53 -20.33 -16.77 -13.89
C VAL A 53 -19.98 -15.83 -15.06
N LEU A 54 -19.20 -16.31 -16.03
CA LEU A 54 -18.82 -15.55 -17.22
C LEU A 54 -20.03 -15.26 -18.12
N ASN A 55 -20.93 -16.23 -18.31
CA ASN A 55 -22.19 -16.03 -19.03
C ASN A 55 -23.09 -14.99 -18.33
N TYR A 56 -23.14 -15.00 -17.00
CA TYR A 56 -23.86 -13.98 -16.23
C TYR A 56 -23.27 -12.58 -16.48
N LEU A 57 -21.94 -12.45 -16.42
CA LEU A 57 -21.24 -11.18 -16.66
C LEU A 57 -21.44 -10.62 -18.07
N GLU A 58 -21.49 -11.48 -19.09
CA GLU A 58 -21.76 -11.07 -20.47
C GLU A 58 -23.21 -10.61 -20.65
N LYS A 59 -24.17 -11.32 -20.04
CA LYS A 59 -25.59 -10.95 -20.07
C LYS A 59 -25.87 -9.65 -19.32
N SER A 60 -25.22 -9.46 -18.17
CA SER A 60 -25.43 -8.28 -17.33
C SER A 60 -24.87 -6.99 -17.95
N GLN A 61 -23.97 -7.09 -18.94
CA GLN A 61 -23.44 -5.96 -19.70
C GLN A 61 -24.26 -5.60 -20.95
N GLY A 62 -24.99 -6.56 -21.52
CA GLY A 62 -25.82 -6.35 -22.71
C GLY A 62 -27.23 -5.84 -22.43
N CYS A 63 -27.73 -6.00 -21.19
CA CYS A 63 -29.08 -5.59 -20.80
C CYS A 63 -29.05 -4.21 -20.12
N GLY A 64 -29.90 -3.28 -20.58
CA GLY A 64 -30.10 -1.98 -19.93
C GLY A 64 -30.37 -2.15 -18.44
N ARG A 65 -29.81 -1.25 -17.62
CA ARG A 65 -29.61 -1.34 -16.15
C ARG A 65 -30.87 -1.51 -15.27
N ALA A 66 -32.05 -1.89 -15.80
CA ALA A 66 -33.34 -1.62 -15.15
C ALA A 66 -34.33 -2.79 -14.94
N GLU A 67 -34.11 -4.01 -15.46
CA GLU A 67 -35.10 -5.10 -15.24
C GLU A 67 -34.68 -6.11 -14.15
N SER A 68 -35.44 -6.09 -13.05
CA SER A 68 -35.61 -7.11 -11.99
C SER A 68 -34.37 -7.92 -11.57
N ARG A 69 -33.31 -7.26 -11.12
CA ARG A 69 -32.22 -7.96 -10.40
C ARG A 69 -32.71 -8.41 -9.00
N PRO A 70 -32.28 -9.58 -8.50
CA PRO A 70 -32.59 -10.00 -7.13
C PRO A 70 -32.09 -8.94 -6.14
N LYS A 71 -32.97 -8.57 -5.20
CA LYS A 71 -32.63 -7.66 -4.10
C LYS A 71 -31.69 -8.35 -3.12
N ILE A 72 -31.01 -7.57 -2.30
CA ILE A 72 -30.18 -8.10 -1.20
C ILE A 72 -31.08 -8.81 -0.20
N ASP A 73 -30.79 -10.08 0.08
CA ASP A 73 -31.41 -10.86 1.15
C ASP A 73 -30.41 -11.04 2.30
N VAL A 74 -30.47 -10.13 3.28
CA VAL A 74 -29.60 -10.17 4.47
C VAL A 74 -30.01 -11.30 5.42
N SER A 75 -31.30 -11.66 5.46
CA SER A 75 -31.84 -12.64 6.41
C SER A 75 -31.21 -14.01 6.30
N SER A 76 -30.78 -14.39 5.09
CA SER A 76 -30.08 -15.65 4.85
C SER A 76 -28.67 -15.72 5.47
N LEU A 77 -28.14 -14.60 5.96
CA LEU A 77 -26.82 -14.46 6.58
C LEU A 77 -26.90 -14.05 8.07
N GLU A 78 -28.10 -13.86 8.61
CA GLU A 78 -28.31 -13.58 10.04
C GLU A 78 -28.26 -14.89 10.83
N ASP A 79 -27.42 -14.96 11.86
CA ASP A 79 -27.41 -16.10 12.78
C ASP A 79 -28.59 -15.97 13.77
N GLU A 80 -29.31 -17.06 14.07
CA GLU A 80 -30.46 -17.06 15.01
C GLU A 80 -30.11 -16.59 16.44
N SER A 81 -28.84 -16.38 16.76
CA SER A 81 -28.36 -15.91 18.07
C SER A 81 -28.27 -14.39 18.22
N ASP A 82 -28.48 -13.60 17.15
CA ASP A 82 -28.36 -12.13 17.18
C ASP A 82 -29.68 -11.40 17.56
N TYR A 83 -30.72 -12.15 17.96
CA TYR A 83 -31.91 -11.57 18.60
C TYR A 83 -31.62 -11.30 20.09
N ASP A 84 -30.86 -10.25 20.38
CA ASP A 84 -31.14 -9.54 21.63
C ASP A 84 -32.52 -8.91 21.45
N GLU A 85 -33.48 -9.32 22.29
CA GLU A 85 -34.82 -8.73 22.37
C GLU A 85 -34.69 -7.23 22.71
N GLU A 86 -34.51 -6.38 21.70
CA GLU A 86 -34.85 -4.98 21.82
C GLU A 86 -36.38 -4.95 21.91
N GLU A 87 -36.90 -4.70 23.12
CA GLU A 87 -38.33 -4.43 23.35
C GLU A 87 -38.76 -3.32 22.38
N GLU A 88 -39.58 -3.68 21.37
CA GLU A 88 -40.31 -2.71 20.55
C GLU A 88 -41.33 -1.96 21.45
N GLU A 89 -40.86 -0.97 22.21
CA GLU A 89 -41.76 0.08 22.68
C GLU A 89 -42.15 0.93 21.47
N GLY A 90 -43.35 0.66 20.95
CA GLY A 90 -43.99 1.45 19.91
C GLY A 90 -44.24 2.88 20.40
N GLU A 91 -43.27 3.77 20.24
CA GLU A 91 -43.47 5.20 20.37
C GLU A 91 -44.21 5.72 19.13
N SER A 92 -45.38 6.29 19.37
CA SER A 92 -46.15 7.04 18.39
C SER A 92 -45.31 8.19 17.83
N LEU A 93 -45.27 8.29 16.50
CA LEU A 93 -44.68 9.38 15.73
C LEU A 93 -45.39 10.71 16.05
N ASP A 94 -44.96 11.39 17.10
CA ASP A 94 -45.22 12.81 17.32
C ASP A 94 -43.99 13.61 16.87
N ASP A 95 -44.12 14.23 15.70
CA ASP A 95 -43.13 15.11 15.07
C ASP A 95 -43.02 16.46 15.83
N ASP A 96 -42.36 16.55 16.99
CA ASP A 96 -41.91 17.88 17.51
C ASP A 96 -40.77 17.93 18.54
N GLU A 97 -40.10 16.83 18.86
CA GLU A 97 -38.88 16.86 19.70
C GLU A 97 -37.69 16.38 18.85
N GLY A 98 -36.62 17.17 18.80
CA GLY A 98 -35.46 16.85 17.97
C GLY A 98 -34.89 15.46 18.30
N PHE A 99 -35.04 14.52 17.35
CA PHE A 99 -34.62 13.12 17.42
C PHE A 99 -33.40 12.89 18.35
N PRO A 100 -33.61 12.39 19.58
CA PRO A 100 -32.54 11.98 20.47
C PRO A 100 -32.08 10.57 20.05
N GLY A 101 -31.42 10.46 18.89
CA GLY A 101 -30.97 9.17 18.36
C GLY A 101 -29.87 9.23 17.29
N SER A 102 -29.56 10.39 16.74
CA SER A 102 -28.47 10.53 15.74
C SER A 102 -27.13 10.78 16.43
N LEU A 103 -26.63 9.77 17.17
CA LEU A 103 -25.37 9.86 17.92
C LEU A 103 -24.13 9.78 17.02
N PHE A 104 -24.30 9.47 15.73
CA PHE A 104 -23.20 9.39 14.76
C PHE A 104 -23.58 10.11 13.47
N GLN A 105 -23.30 11.43 13.39
CA GLN A 105 -23.17 12.08 12.09
C GLN A 105 -21.95 11.46 11.38
N VAL A 106 -22.20 10.45 10.54
CA VAL A 106 -21.17 9.82 9.68
C VAL A 106 -20.52 10.86 8.75
N HIS A 107 -21.25 11.94 8.46
CA HIS A 107 -20.81 13.07 7.64
C HIS A 107 -20.83 14.39 8.42
N PRO A 108 -19.74 14.73 9.09
CA PRO A 108 -19.60 16.02 9.73
C PRO A 108 -19.56 17.15 8.69
N LEU A 109 -20.26 18.24 8.99
CA LEU A 109 -20.17 19.47 8.20
C LEU A 109 -18.79 20.13 8.40
N PRO A 110 -18.34 20.96 7.43
CA PRO A 110 -17.13 21.75 7.60
C PRO A 110 -17.13 22.53 8.91
N THR A 111 -15.94 22.79 9.46
CA THR A 111 -15.80 23.48 10.75
C THR A 111 -16.56 24.82 10.75
N LYS A 112 -17.20 25.16 11.87
CA LYS A 112 -18.03 26.37 12.00
C LYS A 112 -17.29 27.68 11.67
N CYS A 113 -15.96 27.67 11.74
CA CYS A 113 -15.11 28.82 11.41
C CYS A 113 -14.71 28.88 9.93
N ALA A 114 -14.83 27.77 9.18
CA ALA A 114 -14.54 27.74 7.76
C ALA A 114 -15.66 28.43 6.96
N PRO A 115 -15.37 29.07 5.82
CA PRO A 115 -16.39 29.72 4.99
C PRO A 115 -17.57 28.80 4.64
N ALA A 116 -17.30 27.55 4.23
CA ALA A 116 -18.36 26.57 3.93
C ALA A 116 -19.16 26.14 5.17
N GLY A 117 -18.53 26.09 6.35
CA GLY A 117 -19.20 25.77 7.60
C GLY A 117 -20.07 26.91 8.13
N LEU A 118 -19.66 28.16 7.89
CA LEU A 118 -20.50 29.34 8.14
C LEU A 118 -21.76 29.33 7.27
N LEU A 119 -21.61 28.98 5.98
CA LEU A 119 -22.75 28.82 5.06
C LEU A 119 -23.69 27.70 5.53
N ALA A 120 -23.13 26.54 5.90
CA ALA A 120 -23.90 25.41 6.42
C ALA A 120 -24.69 25.80 7.68
N LYS A 121 -24.04 26.47 8.62
CA LYS A 121 -24.67 26.96 9.84
C LYS A 121 -25.80 27.95 9.53
N ALA A 122 -25.56 28.94 8.67
CA ALA A 122 -26.56 29.93 8.28
C ALA A 122 -27.78 29.28 7.60
N ALA A 123 -27.56 28.29 6.72
CA ALA A 123 -28.63 27.54 6.06
C ALA A 123 -29.49 26.77 7.07
N LEU A 124 -28.86 26.04 8.00
CA LEU A 124 -29.56 25.28 9.04
C LEU A 124 -30.32 26.17 10.03
N GLU A 125 -29.73 27.30 10.45
CA GLU A 125 -30.39 28.27 11.36
C GLU A 125 -31.60 28.95 10.72
N THR A 126 -31.50 29.33 9.43
CA THR A 126 -32.61 29.94 8.68
C THR A 126 -33.80 28.98 8.61
N ARG A 127 -33.53 27.69 8.39
CA ARG A 127 -34.55 26.65 8.33
C ARG A 127 -35.19 26.35 9.69
N SER A 128 -34.38 26.26 10.76
CA SER A 128 -34.90 26.09 12.13
C SER A 128 -35.88 27.21 12.50
N ARG A 129 -35.58 28.46 12.11
CA ARG A 129 -36.49 29.61 12.31
C ARG A 129 -37.78 29.50 11.48
N SER A 130 -37.69 29.00 10.24
CA SER A 130 -38.85 28.80 9.37
C SER A 130 -39.79 27.69 9.87
N ARG A 131 -39.26 26.63 10.49
CA ARG A 131 -40.08 25.57 11.12
C ARG A 131 -40.81 26.10 12.37
N MET A 132 -40.13 26.91 13.18
CA MET A 132 -40.71 27.50 14.39
C MET A 132 -41.81 28.55 14.12
N SER A 133 -41.86 29.12 12.92
CA SER A 133 -42.80 30.20 12.57
C SER A 133 -44.11 29.73 11.94
N SER A 134 -44.33 28.42 11.75
CA SER A 134 -45.49 27.91 10.99
C SER A 134 -45.98 26.53 11.49
N PRO A 135 -46.88 26.46 12.48
CA PRO A 135 -47.53 25.21 12.89
C PRO A 135 -48.73 24.84 11.99
N THR A 136 -49.12 25.71 11.05
CA THR A 136 -50.39 25.59 10.30
C THR A 136 -50.18 25.92 8.83
N ASP A 137 -49.63 24.98 8.05
CA ASP A 137 -49.88 24.82 6.60
C ASP A 137 -49.06 23.64 6.07
N SER A 138 -49.42 22.42 6.51
CA SER A 138 -48.84 21.17 6.02
C SER A 138 -49.63 20.57 4.84
N ALA A 139 -50.30 21.39 4.03
CA ALA A 139 -51.17 20.89 2.95
C ALA A 139 -50.96 21.51 1.56
N GLU A 140 -50.14 22.55 1.38
CA GLU A 140 -49.95 23.17 0.06
C GLU A 140 -48.47 23.41 -0.28
N ARG A 141 -47.73 22.32 -0.53
CA ARG A 141 -46.65 22.37 -1.52
C ARG A 141 -46.94 21.34 -2.60
N SER A 142 -47.40 21.91 -3.71
CA SER A 142 -47.69 21.30 -4.99
C SER A 142 -46.66 20.26 -5.41
N THR A 143 -47.20 19.15 -5.89
CA THR A 143 -46.60 18.21 -6.83
C THR A 143 -46.11 18.93 -8.08
N ASP A 144 -44.87 19.41 -8.08
CA ASP A 144 -44.11 19.67 -9.31
C ASP A 144 -42.98 18.64 -9.37
N ALA A 145 -43.31 17.47 -9.91
CA ALA A 145 -42.42 16.31 -10.02
C ALA A 145 -41.48 16.37 -11.25
N ASP A 146 -41.37 17.52 -11.92
CA ASP A 146 -40.66 17.66 -13.21
C ASP A 146 -39.62 18.79 -13.26
N THR A 147 -39.31 19.47 -12.15
CA THR A 147 -38.09 20.30 -12.09
C THR A 147 -36.91 19.40 -11.74
N PRO A 148 -35.80 19.41 -12.51
CA PRO A 148 -34.60 18.67 -12.11
C PRO A 148 -34.21 19.19 -10.73
N GLU A 149 -34.12 18.30 -9.73
CA GLU A 149 -33.66 18.67 -8.38
C GLU A 149 -32.38 19.49 -8.53
N GLU A 150 -32.45 20.79 -8.31
CA GLU A 150 -31.28 21.66 -8.41
C GLU A 150 -30.29 21.19 -7.34
N GLY A 151 -29.19 20.58 -7.79
CA GLY A 151 -28.10 20.16 -6.92
C GLY A 151 -27.29 21.36 -6.42
N GLY A 152 -26.56 21.16 -5.32
CA GLY A 152 -25.61 22.15 -4.77
C GLY A 152 -26.18 22.96 -3.60
N ILE A 153 -25.47 24.03 -3.22
CA ILE A 153 -25.69 24.79 -1.98
C ILE A 153 -27.10 25.42 -1.90
N GLY A 154 -27.75 25.67 -3.04
CA GLY A 154 -29.13 26.17 -3.10
C GLY A 154 -30.18 25.14 -2.69
N ASN A 155 -29.85 23.84 -2.69
CA ASN A 155 -30.75 22.79 -2.26
C ASN A 155 -30.93 22.80 -0.74
N LEU A 156 -32.18 22.77 -0.28
CA LEU A 156 -32.52 22.82 1.14
C LEU A 156 -31.97 21.65 1.95
N ALA A 157 -31.71 20.51 1.31
CA ALA A 157 -31.16 19.30 1.93
C ALA A 157 -29.63 19.23 1.86
N TYR A 158 -28.95 20.17 1.18
CA TYR A 158 -27.50 20.07 0.90
C TYR A 158 -26.63 19.94 2.15
N PHE A 159 -26.99 20.65 3.23
CA PHE A 159 -26.28 20.61 4.52
C PHE A 159 -26.96 19.71 5.56
N GLU A 160 -28.05 19.04 5.20
CA GLU A 160 -28.69 18.08 6.09
C GLU A 160 -27.97 16.73 6.05
N PRO A 161 -27.93 15.99 7.17
CA PRO A 161 -27.42 14.63 7.16
C PRO A 161 -28.22 13.80 6.15
N GLY A 162 -27.54 13.26 5.15
CA GLY A 162 -28.15 12.34 4.19
C GLY A 162 -28.52 11.01 4.85
N PRO A 163 -29.34 10.19 4.17
CA PRO A 163 -29.78 8.89 4.70
C PRO A 163 -28.63 7.91 4.95
N SER A 164 -27.48 8.08 4.27
CA SER A 164 -26.28 7.28 4.50
C SER A 164 -25.65 7.48 5.87
N ALA A 165 -25.99 8.58 6.57
CA ALA A 165 -25.47 8.86 7.91
C ALA A 165 -26.20 8.11 9.02
N ASN A 166 -27.40 7.61 8.77
CA ASN A 166 -28.12 6.74 9.68
C ASN A 166 -27.94 5.29 9.23
N LEU A 167 -27.43 4.43 10.10
CA LEU A 167 -27.08 3.05 9.76
C LEU A 167 -28.30 2.20 9.39
N ASP A 168 -29.44 2.43 10.04
CA ASP A 168 -30.67 1.66 9.81
C ASP A 168 -31.35 2.10 8.51
N LEU A 169 -31.43 3.41 8.25
CA LEU A 169 -31.90 3.94 6.96
C LEU A 169 -30.99 3.49 5.81
N ARG A 170 -29.67 3.51 6.03
CA ARG A 170 -28.68 3.02 5.08
C ARG A 170 -28.91 1.54 4.76
N ARG A 171 -29.12 0.71 5.79
CA ARG A 171 -29.44 -0.72 5.64
C ARG A 171 -30.70 -0.93 4.81
N LEU A 172 -31.79 -0.24 5.15
CA LEU A 172 -33.07 -0.32 4.42
C LEU A 172 -32.93 0.06 2.94
N ILE A 173 -32.13 1.09 2.61
CA ILE A 173 -31.91 1.48 1.22
C ILE A 173 -31.08 0.43 0.49
N ILE A 174 -30.02 -0.07 1.12
CA ILE A 174 -29.14 -1.08 0.52
C ILE A 174 -29.90 -2.38 0.27
N GLU A 175 -30.72 -2.84 1.22
CA GLU A 175 -31.57 -4.02 1.06
C GLU A 175 -32.54 -3.92 -0.14
N ARG A 176 -32.95 -2.70 -0.49
CA ARG A 176 -33.79 -2.44 -1.67
C ARG A 176 -33.01 -2.39 -2.99
N GLN A 177 -31.69 -2.28 -2.94
CA GLN A 177 -30.81 -2.34 -4.10
C GLN A 177 -30.54 -3.79 -4.54
N ALA A 178 -29.98 -3.94 -5.74
CA ALA A 178 -29.57 -5.25 -6.24
C ALA A 178 -28.43 -5.82 -5.40
N ALA A 179 -28.42 -7.14 -5.21
CA ALA A 179 -27.32 -7.81 -4.52
C ALA A 179 -25.98 -7.60 -5.23
N PRO A 180 -24.85 -7.59 -4.49
CA PRO A 180 -23.55 -7.43 -5.10
C PRO A 180 -23.27 -8.55 -6.11
N ASP A 181 -22.64 -8.21 -7.22
CA ASP A 181 -22.45 -9.11 -8.36
C ASP A 181 -21.68 -10.39 -8.01
N ILE A 182 -20.87 -10.38 -6.93
CA ILE A 182 -20.17 -11.55 -6.43
C ILE A 182 -21.13 -12.66 -5.93
N LEU A 183 -22.29 -12.28 -5.38
CA LEU A 183 -23.37 -13.20 -5.00
C LEU A 183 -24.26 -13.52 -6.20
N LEU A 184 -24.68 -12.51 -6.96
CA LEU A 184 -25.58 -12.69 -8.11
C LEU A 184 -24.99 -13.58 -9.21
N SER A 185 -23.67 -13.55 -9.39
CA SER A 185 -22.97 -14.42 -10.34
C SER A 185 -22.92 -15.88 -9.89
N GLY A 186 -23.22 -16.17 -8.63
CA GLY A 186 -23.04 -17.49 -8.02
C GLY A 186 -21.57 -17.85 -7.75
N LEU A 187 -20.63 -16.90 -7.86
CA LEU A 187 -19.23 -17.16 -7.50
C LEU A 187 -19.11 -17.50 -6.02
N VAL A 188 -19.79 -16.73 -5.17
CA VAL A 188 -19.89 -16.95 -3.73
C VAL A 188 -21.32 -17.31 -3.40
N ALA A 189 -21.53 -18.52 -2.87
CA ALA A 189 -22.82 -18.95 -2.33
C ALA A 189 -22.93 -18.54 -0.84
N ASN A 190 -24.14 -18.49 -0.29
CA ASN A 190 -24.35 -18.15 1.14
C ASN A 190 -23.55 -19.05 2.09
N GLU A 191 -23.40 -20.34 1.78
CA GLU A 191 -22.57 -21.29 2.53
C GLU A 191 -21.07 -20.94 2.53
N ASP A 192 -20.58 -20.27 1.47
CA ASP A 192 -19.19 -19.84 1.38
C ASP A 192 -18.95 -18.59 2.24
N VAL A 193 -19.95 -17.73 2.39
CA VAL A 193 -19.83 -16.43 3.08
C VAL A 193 -19.34 -16.62 4.52
N GLY A 194 -19.98 -17.51 5.28
CA GLY A 194 -19.57 -17.78 6.67
C GLY A 194 -18.12 -18.27 6.77
N LYS A 195 -17.70 -19.17 5.87
CA LYS A 195 -16.32 -19.68 5.82
C LYS A 195 -15.30 -18.60 5.45
N LEU A 196 -15.64 -17.75 4.47
CA LEU A 196 -14.79 -16.64 4.04
C LEU A 196 -14.61 -15.60 5.16
N PHE A 197 -15.68 -15.23 5.86
CA PHE A 197 -15.58 -14.34 7.03
C PHE A 197 -14.81 -14.99 8.18
N GLN A 198 -14.96 -16.29 8.42
CA GLN A 198 -14.16 -17.01 9.41
C GLN A 198 -12.66 -16.98 9.06
N ILE A 199 -12.31 -17.14 7.78
CA ILE A 199 -10.92 -16.97 7.31
C ILE A 199 -10.43 -15.54 7.57
N TYR A 200 -11.26 -14.53 7.26
CA TYR A 200 -10.92 -13.14 7.51
C TYR A 200 -10.59 -12.88 8.99
N TRP A 201 -11.49 -13.26 9.90
CA TRP A 201 -11.32 -13.03 11.34
C TRP A 201 -10.13 -13.80 11.91
N LYS A 202 -9.91 -15.03 11.44
CA LYS A 202 -8.83 -15.87 11.95
C LYS A 202 -7.45 -15.47 11.44
N TRP A 203 -7.34 -15.03 10.19
CA TRP A 203 -6.04 -14.94 9.52
C TRP A 203 -5.68 -13.55 8.99
N ILE A 204 -6.66 -12.70 8.70
CA ILE A 204 -6.44 -11.40 8.05
C ILE A 204 -6.56 -10.26 9.07
N ASN A 205 -7.66 -10.21 9.84
CA ASN A 205 -7.88 -9.17 10.84
C ASN A 205 -6.77 -9.13 11.93
N PRO A 206 -6.17 -10.25 12.38
CA PRO A 206 -5.09 -10.19 13.36
C PRO A 206 -3.84 -9.46 12.87
N VAL A 207 -3.58 -9.48 11.55
CA VAL A 207 -2.48 -8.78 10.90
C VAL A 207 -2.78 -7.29 10.74
N MET A 208 -4.01 -6.97 10.37
CA MET A 208 -4.50 -5.61 10.13
C MET A 208 -5.83 -5.39 10.87
N PRO A 209 -5.78 -5.10 12.18
CA PRO A 209 -6.96 -5.02 13.04
C PRO A 209 -7.72 -3.72 12.76
N ILE A 210 -8.55 -3.76 11.73
CA ILE A 210 -9.32 -2.60 11.25
C ILE A 210 -10.82 -2.77 11.48
N LEU A 211 -11.31 -4.01 11.55
CA LEU A 211 -12.72 -4.33 11.80
C LEU A 211 -12.91 -4.94 13.20
N ASP A 212 -14.15 -4.84 13.68
CA ASP A 212 -14.64 -5.45 14.93
C ASP A 212 -15.73 -6.47 14.61
N GLU A 213 -15.52 -7.72 15.01
CA GLU A 213 -16.39 -8.87 14.72
C GLU A 213 -17.82 -8.70 15.23
N ASN A 214 -18.01 -7.93 16.31
CA ASN A 214 -19.31 -7.76 16.97
C ASN A 214 -20.24 -6.79 16.22
N ILE A 215 -19.68 -5.92 15.37
CA ILE A 215 -20.46 -4.97 14.56
C ILE A 215 -20.30 -5.22 13.05
N HIS A 216 -19.36 -6.08 12.65
CA HIS A 216 -19.08 -6.44 11.24
C HIS A 216 -19.38 -7.92 10.96
N THR A 217 -20.54 -8.41 11.36
CA THR A 217 -21.04 -9.73 10.93
C THR A 217 -21.25 -9.76 9.41
N PRO A 218 -21.31 -10.94 8.75
CA PRO A 218 -21.52 -11.00 7.31
C PRO A 218 -22.79 -10.26 6.86
N ALA A 219 -23.88 -10.43 7.59
CA ALA A 219 -25.14 -9.72 7.41
C ALA A 219 -24.98 -8.20 7.58
N SER A 220 -24.37 -7.75 8.69
CA SER A 220 -24.21 -6.32 8.94
C SER A 220 -23.33 -5.65 7.90
N VAL A 221 -22.23 -6.30 7.47
CA VAL A 221 -21.33 -5.76 6.45
C VAL A 221 -22.02 -5.69 5.10
N LEU A 222 -22.81 -6.70 4.72
CA LEU A 222 -23.59 -6.68 3.49
C LEU A 222 -24.62 -5.54 3.50
N GLY A 223 -25.36 -5.39 4.61
CA GLY A 223 -26.36 -4.35 4.79
C GLY A 223 -25.78 -2.93 4.92
N ARG A 224 -24.53 -2.79 5.37
CA ARG A 224 -23.84 -1.50 5.47
C ARG A 224 -23.11 -1.15 4.18
N CYS A 225 -22.26 -2.03 3.68
CA CYS A 225 -21.36 -1.76 2.57
C CYS A 225 -21.11 -3.01 1.71
N PRO A 226 -21.91 -3.21 0.64
CA PRO A 226 -21.71 -4.32 -0.30
C PRO A 226 -20.31 -4.34 -0.93
N PHE A 227 -19.65 -3.18 -1.03
CA PHE A 227 -18.26 -3.08 -1.46
C PHE A 227 -17.30 -3.72 -0.46
N LEU A 228 -17.38 -3.36 0.84
CA LEU A 228 -16.57 -4.00 1.88
C LEU A 228 -16.83 -5.50 1.95
N PHE A 229 -18.10 -5.92 1.88
CA PHE A 229 -18.47 -7.34 1.82
C PHE A 229 -17.75 -8.08 0.68
N THR A 230 -17.78 -7.51 -0.53
CA THR A 230 -17.11 -8.06 -1.71
C THR A 230 -15.60 -8.14 -1.51
N VAL A 231 -14.99 -7.12 -0.90
CA VAL A 231 -13.56 -7.09 -0.61
C VAL A 231 -13.19 -8.16 0.42
N ILE A 232 -13.93 -8.33 1.52
CA ILE A 232 -13.69 -9.36 2.53
C ILE A 232 -13.75 -10.76 1.89
N CYS A 233 -14.77 -11.03 1.07
CA CYS A 233 -14.87 -12.28 0.33
C CYS A 233 -13.68 -12.49 -0.60
N ALA A 234 -13.28 -11.46 -1.36
CA ALA A 234 -12.17 -11.54 -2.29
C ALA A 234 -10.81 -11.78 -1.60
N VAL A 235 -10.47 -11.04 -0.54
CA VAL A 235 -9.19 -11.22 0.17
C VAL A 235 -9.12 -12.58 0.85
N SER A 236 -10.25 -13.08 1.37
CA SER A 236 -10.33 -14.36 2.08
C SER A 236 -10.33 -15.54 1.12
N SER A 237 -10.94 -15.40 -0.06
CA SER A 237 -10.99 -16.46 -1.09
C SER A 237 -9.61 -16.94 -1.54
N ARG A 238 -8.58 -16.09 -1.38
CA ARG A 238 -7.17 -16.46 -1.59
C ARG A 238 -6.75 -17.69 -0.77
N PHE A 239 -7.32 -17.85 0.41
CA PHE A 239 -6.95 -18.88 1.37
C PHE A 239 -8.06 -19.92 1.53
N TYR A 240 -9.06 -19.90 0.66
CA TYR A 240 -10.19 -20.80 0.74
C TYR A 240 -9.90 -22.10 0.00
N GLU A 241 -9.47 -23.12 0.76
CA GLU A 241 -8.95 -24.38 0.21
C GLU A 241 -10.02 -25.22 -0.51
N GLU A 242 -11.31 -25.03 -0.20
CA GLU A 242 -12.40 -25.77 -0.85
C GLU A 242 -12.66 -25.29 -2.29
N LYS A 243 -12.40 -24.00 -2.58
CA LYS A 243 -12.61 -23.37 -3.90
C LYS A 243 -11.41 -22.49 -4.27
N PRO A 244 -10.21 -23.07 -4.51
CA PRO A 244 -8.97 -22.31 -4.68
C PRO A 244 -8.97 -21.41 -5.93
N ASP A 245 -9.65 -21.83 -7.00
CA ASP A 245 -9.73 -21.06 -8.25
C ASP A 245 -10.55 -19.75 -8.12
N MET A 246 -11.28 -19.56 -7.00
CA MET A 246 -12.23 -18.46 -6.80
C MET A 246 -11.51 -17.10 -6.77
N TYR A 247 -10.30 -17.07 -6.22
CA TYR A 247 -9.60 -15.83 -5.90
C TYR A 247 -9.45 -14.88 -7.09
N THR A 248 -9.04 -15.41 -8.24
CA THR A 248 -8.82 -14.61 -9.45
C THR A 248 -10.11 -13.87 -9.85
N MET A 249 -11.25 -14.57 -9.84
CA MET A 249 -12.53 -13.97 -10.19
C MET A 249 -13.04 -13.02 -9.10
N ALA A 250 -12.87 -13.36 -7.82
CA ALA A 250 -13.30 -12.53 -6.70
C ALA A 250 -12.54 -11.18 -6.67
N VAL A 251 -11.24 -11.19 -6.99
CA VAL A 251 -10.43 -9.98 -7.17
C VAL A 251 -10.99 -9.07 -8.27
N HIS A 252 -11.50 -9.65 -9.36
CA HIS A 252 -12.14 -8.88 -10.43
C HIS A 252 -13.43 -8.22 -9.96
N PHE A 253 -14.29 -8.95 -9.24
CA PHE A 253 -15.47 -8.37 -8.59
C PHE A 253 -15.12 -7.24 -7.61
N ALA A 254 -14.08 -7.42 -6.79
CA ALA A 254 -13.63 -6.38 -5.87
C ALA A 254 -13.15 -5.12 -6.59
N LYS A 255 -12.41 -5.25 -7.71
CA LYS A 255 -11.99 -4.11 -8.54
C LYS A 255 -13.20 -3.38 -9.13
N THR A 256 -14.18 -4.10 -9.67
CA THR A 256 -15.37 -3.47 -10.25
C THR A 256 -16.25 -2.82 -9.18
N ALA A 257 -16.41 -3.47 -8.03
CA ALA A 257 -17.08 -2.89 -6.88
C ALA A 257 -16.39 -1.60 -6.42
N ALA A 258 -15.05 -1.57 -6.40
CA ALA A 258 -14.26 -0.38 -6.09
C ALA A 258 -14.45 0.76 -7.10
N ALA A 259 -14.62 0.44 -8.39
CA ALA A 259 -14.90 1.44 -9.43
C ALA A 259 -16.31 2.03 -9.26
N ASN A 260 -17.30 1.16 -9.08
CA ASN A 260 -18.70 1.55 -8.91
C ASN A 260 -18.91 2.34 -7.63
N SER A 261 -18.29 1.91 -6.52
CA SER A 261 -18.36 2.63 -5.25
C SER A 261 -17.72 4.02 -5.34
N PHE A 262 -16.65 4.17 -6.12
CA PHE A 262 -16.01 5.48 -6.34
C PHE A 262 -16.92 6.45 -7.11
N LEU A 263 -17.66 5.94 -8.10
CA LEU A 263 -18.52 6.77 -8.95
C LEU A 263 -19.84 7.13 -8.29
N ASP A 264 -20.54 6.12 -7.76
CA ASP A 264 -21.95 6.23 -7.35
C ASP A 264 -22.16 5.88 -5.86
N GLY A 265 -21.10 5.46 -5.15
CA GLY A 265 -21.20 4.97 -3.78
C GLY A 265 -21.19 6.08 -2.72
N TRP A 266 -21.78 5.77 -1.56
CA TRP A 266 -21.73 6.64 -0.40
C TRP A 266 -20.37 6.58 0.30
N LYS A 267 -19.88 7.76 0.68
CA LYS A 267 -18.63 7.90 1.44
C LYS A 267 -18.88 7.39 2.86
N THR A 268 -18.19 6.34 3.27
CA THR A 268 -18.51 5.66 4.55
C THR A 268 -17.24 5.10 5.18
N VAL A 269 -17.28 4.81 6.49
CA VAL A 269 -16.16 4.21 7.19
C VAL A 269 -15.79 2.86 6.54
N GLU A 270 -16.80 2.06 6.20
CA GLU A 270 -16.62 0.76 5.56
C GLU A 270 -16.01 0.88 4.15
N MET A 271 -16.35 1.92 3.39
CA MET A 271 -15.72 2.20 2.10
C MET A 271 -14.22 2.52 2.28
N CYS A 272 -13.86 3.29 3.31
CA CYS A 272 -12.46 3.56 3.66
C CYS A 272 -11.71 2.26 4.01
N GLN A 273 -12.31 1.43 4.87
CA GLN A 273 -11.77 0.12 5.27
C GLN A 273 -11.59 -0.82 4.08
N ALA A 274 -12.54 -0.84 3.14
CA ALA A 274 -12.47 -1.65 1.93
C ALA A 274 -11.28 -1.24 1.06
N TYR A 275 -11.06 0.05 0.82
CA TYR A 275 -9.87 0.52 0.09
C TYR A 275 -8.56 0.25 0.83
N ALA A 276 -8.55 0.36 2.16
CA ALA A 276 -7.38 0.03 2.98
C ALA A 276 -7.02 -1.47 2.86
N LEU A 277 -8.02 -2.36 2.95
CA LEU A 277 -7.83 -3.80 2.74
C LEU A 277 -7.37 -4.11 1.31
N MET A 278 -7.93 -3.43 0.30
CA MET A 278 -7.48 -3.59 -1.08
C MET A 278 -6.02 -3.16 -1.27
N ALA A 279 -5.60 -2.06 -0.65
CA ALA A 279 -4.21 -1.61 -0.70
C ALA A 279 -3.26 -2.62 -0.03
N ALA A 280 -3.70 -3.36 0.98
CA ALA A 280 -2.86 -4.33 1.68
C ALA A 280 -2.80 -5.72 1.01
N TYR A 281 -3.91 -6.20 0.43
CA TYR A 281 -4.10 -7.62 0.08
C TYR A 281 -4.36 -7.92 -1.40
N MET A 282 -4.55 -6.91 -2.24
CA MET A 282 -4.76 -7.16 -3.67
C MET A 282 -3.51 -7.75 -4.32
N PRO A 283 -3.65 -8.50 -5.44
CA PRO A 283 -2.51 -9.10 -6.10
C PRO A 283 -1.45 -8.08 -6.50
N ALA A 284 -0.18 -8.43 -6.29
CA ALA A 284 0.95 -7.65 -6.73
C ALA A 284 0.89 -7.42 -8.26
N ALA A 285 1.20 -6.20 -8.68
CA ALA A 285 1.25 -5.87 -10.09
C ALA A 285 2.43 -6.57 -10.79
N ARG A 286 2.27 -6.87 -12.09
CA ARG A 286 3.35 -7.44 -12.91
C ARG A 286 4.45 -6.43 -13.18
N ARG A 287 4.08 -5.14 -13.22
CA ARG A 287 4.96 -4.01 -13.50
C ARG A 287 4.67 -2.89 -12.51
N TRP A 288 5.67 -2.05 -12.26
CA TRP A 288 5.56 -0.92 -11.34
C TRP A 288 4.47 0.08 -11.76
N ASP A 289 4.34 0.35 -13.05
CA ASP A 289 3.33 1.26 -13.62
C ASP A 289 1.89 0.73 -13.50
N GLU A 290 1.74 -0.57 -13.24
CA GLU A 290 0.46 -1.22 -12.95
C GLU A 290 0.12 -1.28 -11.45
N ASP A 291 1.05 -0.93 -10.54
CA ASP A 291 0.81 -0.99 -9.10
C ASP A 291 -0.28 0.00 -8.67
N ARG A 292 -1.27 -0.52 -7.94
CA ARG A 292 -2.44 0.25 -7.46
C ARG A 292 -2.42 0.43 -5.94
N THR A 293 -1.41 -0.10 -5.25
CA THR A 293 -1.32 -0.05 -3.78
C THR A 293 -1.40 1.38 -3.27
N TRP A 294 -0.57 2.26 -3.86
CA TRP A 294 -0.55 3.68 -3.51
C TRP A 294 -1.84 4.43 -3.89
N PHE A 295 -2.52 3.99 -4.95
CA PHE A 295 -3.77 4.59 -5.40
C PHE A 295 -4.92 4.28 -4.44
N TYR A 296 -5.10 3.00 -4.09
CA TYR A 296 -6.13 2.59 -3.14
C TYR A 296 -5.88 3.17 -1.75
N SER A 297 -4.62 3.22 -1.28
CA SER A 297 -4.30 3.85 0.00
C SER A 297 -4.60 5.35 -0.03
N GLY A 298 -4.27 6.05 -1.12
CA GLY A 298 -4.61 7.47 -1.29
C GLY A 298 -6.12 7.76 -1.21
N ILE A 299 -6.96 6.88 -1.78
CA ILE A 299 -8.42 7.01 -1.65
C ILE A 299 -8.85 6.78 -0.20
N ALA A 300 -8.37 5.71 0.45
CA ALA A 300 -8.69 5.41 1.85
C ALA A 300 -8.34 6.60 2.77
N PHE A 301 -7.15 7.16 2.63
CA PHE A 301 -6.69 8.26 3.49
C PHE A 301 -7.53 9.53 3.29
N ARG A 302 -7.87 9.85 2.03
CA ARG A 302 -8.73 11.00 1.73
C ARG A 302 -10.15 10.79 2.27
N LEU A 303 -10.70 9.58 2.17
CA LEU A 303 -12.00 9.26 2.77
C LEU A 303 -11.96 9.40 4.29
N ALA A 304 -10.88 8.94 4.95
CA ALA A 304 -10.74 9.06 6.40
C ALA A 304 -10.74 10.53 6.87
N ILE A 305 -10.09 11.43 6.11
CA ILE A 305 -10.11 12.88 6.40
C ILE A 305 -11.46 13.52 6.05
N ASP A 306 -12.06 13.14 4.91
CA ASP A 306 -13.36 13.67 4.47
C ASP A 306 -14.50 13.32 5.44
N LEU A 307 -14.39 12.19 6.14
CA LEU A 307 -15.34 11.75 7.18
C LEU A 307 -15.00 12.29 8.59
N ASP A 308 -14.01 13.18 8.70
CA ASP A 308 -13.37 13.67 9.93
C ASP A 308 -13.09 12.54 10.95
N LEU A 309 -12.56 11.39 10.50
CA LEU A 309 -12.17 10.31 11.41
C LEU A 309 -10.97 10.71 12.29
N ASN A 310 -10.29 11.79 11.92
CA ASN A 310 -9.17 12.38 12.65
C ASN A 310 -9.58 13.20 13.88
N ARG A 311 -10.88 13.43 14.10
CA ARG A 311 -11.37 14.16 15.26
C ARG A 311 -11.65 13.22 16.44
N PRO A 312 -11.26 13.59 17.66
CA PRO A 312 -11.63 12.87 18.87
C PRO A 312 -13.16 12.70 18.97
N PRO A 313 -13.65 11.58 19.54
CA PRO A 313 -15.06 11.41 19.79
C PRO A 313 -15.56 12.50 20.74
N SER A 314 -16.55 13.28 20.30
CA SER A 314 -17.17 14.35 21.08
C SER A 314 -18.41 13.90 21.86
N VAL A 315 -18.88 12.69 21.58
CA VAL A 315 -20.12 12.12 22.09
C VAL A 315 -19.79 10.97 23.04
N LYS A 316 -20.48 10.91 24.18
CA LYS A 316 -20.39 9.77 25.10
C LYS A 316 -21.25 8.62 24.57
N PRO A 317 -20.76 7.38 24.61
CA PRO A 317 -21.55 6.23 24.18
C PRO A 317 -22.76 6.06 25.10
N THR A 318 -23.88 5.65 24.52
CA THR A 318 -25.12 5.34 25.21
C THR A 318 -25.26 3.85 25.52
N ASP A 319 -24.59 3.00 24.74
CA ASP A 319 -24.77 1.56 24.66
C ASP A 319 -23.51 0.91 24.08
N GLU A 320 -23.45 -0.42 24.08
CA GLU A 320 -22.29 -1.17 23.57
C GLU A 320 -22.03 -0.89 22.09
N ARG A 321 -23.08 -0.87 21.27
CA ARG A 321 -22.95 -0.69 19.82
C ARG A 321 -22.40 0.70 19.51
N SER A 322 -22.89 1.75 20.16
CA SER A 322 -22.32 3.10 19.99
C SER A 322 -20.84 3.19 20.42
N GLU A 323 -20.46 2.56 21.54
CA GLU A 323 -19.06 2.54 21.98
C GLU A 323 -18.14 1.85 20.95
N ARG A 324 -18.59 0.72 20.40
CA ARG A 324 -17.86 0.00 19.35
C ARG A 324 -17.77 0.79 18.05
N GLU A 325 -18.79 1.56 17.67
CA GLU A 325 -18.73 2.44 16.50
C GLU A 325 -17.75 3.61 16.68
N ILE A 326 -17.63 4.17 17.89
CA ILE A 326 -16.57 5.14 18.21
C ILE A 326 -15.20 4.50 17.98
N LEU A 327 -14.97 3.33 18.55
CA LEU A 327 -13.71 2.60 18.42
C LEU A 327 -13.42 2.19 16.97
N ASN A 328 -14.44 1.82 16.19
CA ASN A 328 -14.34 1.52 14.76
C ASN A 328 -13.77 2.71 13.96
N ARG A 329 -14.29 3.91 14.21
CA ARG A 329 -13.79 5.16 13.59
C ARG A 329 -12.33 5.42 13.98
N LEU A 330 -12.00 5.30 15.27
CA LEU A 330 -10.64 5.50 15.79
C LEU A 330 -9.64 4.51 15.16
N ARG A 331 -9.98 3.21 15.13
CA ARG A 331 -9.15 2.16 14.52
C ARG A 331 -8.93 2.42 13.04
N THR A 332 -9.99 2.75 12.31
CA THR A 332 -9.90 3.03 10.87
C THR A 332 -8.91 4.16 10.60
N TYR A 333 -9.01 5.28 11.33
CA TYR A 333 -8.09 6.41 11.13
C TYR A 333 -6.64 6.07 11.49
N VAL A 334 -6.42 5.40 12.63
CA VAL A 334 -5.08 5.00 13.07
C VAL A 334 -4.44 3.99 12.12
N VAL A 335 -5.20 3.02 11.61
CA VAL A 335 -4.71 2.08 10.60
C VAL A 335 -4.33 2.82 9.32
N CYS A 336 -5.13 3.79 8.86
CA CYS A 336 -4.75 4.64 7.73
C CYS A 336 -3.44 5.41 7.98
N TYR A 337 -3.26 5.99 9.17
CA TYR A 337 -2.01 6.66 9.54
C TYR A 337 -0.82 5.70 9.51
N ILE A 338 -0.94 4.52 10.11
CA ILE A 338 0.12 3.50 10.12
C ILE A 338 0.48 3.08 8.70
N MET A 339 -0.52 2.80 7.85
CA MET A 339 -0.31 2.43 6.45
C MET A 339 0.39 3.54 5.66
N ASP A 340 -0.03 4.79 5.83
CA ASP A 340 0.61 5.94 5.19
C ASP A 340 2.10 5.99 5.53
N ARG A 341 2.45 5.87 6.82
CA ARG A 341 3.85 5.90 7.28
C ARG A 341 4.66 4.72 6.75
N CYS A 342 4.12 3.51 6.79
CA CYS A 342 4.76 2.32 6.21
C CYS A 342 5.07 2.52 4.72
N PHE A 343 4.07 2.94 3.93
CA PHE A 343 4.21 3.08 2.49
C PHE A 343 5.09 4.26 2.11
N CYS A 344 4.90 5.42 2.72
CA CYS A 344 5.72 6.60 2.48
C CYS A 344 7.18 6.33 2.76
N ILE A 345 7.53 5.80 3.94
CA ILE A 345 8.93 5.49 4.29
C ILE A 345 9.50 4.49 3.28
N ASN A 346 8.74 3.45 2.93
CA ASN A 346 9.18 2.42 1.98
C ASN A 346 9.26 2.88 0.52
N LEU A 347 8.51 3.91 0.12
CA LEU A 347 8.47 4.44 -1.26
C LEU A 347 9.21 5.77 -1.44
N GLY A 348 9.62 6.40 -0.34
CA GLY A 348 10.28 7.68 -0.41
C GLY A 348 9.30 8.78 -0.84
N LYS A 349 8.05 8.75 -0.32
CA LYS A 349 6.98 9.69 -0.68
C LYS A 349 6.48 10.48 0.52
N ALA A 350 6.19 11.77 0.34
CA ALA A 350 5.64 12.60 1.42
C ALA A 350 4.40 11.97 2.08
N PHE A 351 4.29 12.16 3.40
CA PHE A 351 3.17 11.69 4.19
C PHE A 351 1.86 12.38 3.78
N MET A 352 0.80 11.60 3.57
CA MET A 352 -0.51 12.11 3.17
C MET A 352 -1.44 12.32 4.36
N VAL A 353 -1.30 11.51 5.41
CA VAL A 353 -2.11 11.61 6.63
C VAL A 353 -1.42 12.53 7.64
N PRO A 354 -2.06 13.62 8.08
CA PRO A 354 -1.47 14.56 9.02
C PRO A 354 -1.27 13.96 10.43
N GLU A 355 -0.29 14.48 11.16
CA GLU A 355 -0.17 14.25 12.61
C GLU A 355 -1.09 15.23 13.34
N ASP A 356 -2.36 14.87 13.49
CA ASP A 356 -3.38 15.68 14.18
C ASP A 356 -3.40 15.45 15.71
N GLU A 357 -4.26 16.17 16.43
CA GLU A 357 -4.44 16.04 17.88
C GLU A 357 -4.73 14.59 18.32
N LEU A 358 -5.57 13.87 17.55
CA LEU A 358 -5.87 12.47 17.81
C LEU A 358 -4.61 11.60 17.75
N ILE A 359 -3.78 11.77 16.72
CA ILE A 359 -2.51 11.02 16.57
C ILE A 359 -1.54 11.37 17.70
N ARG A 360 -1.44 12.65 18.06
CA ARG A 360 -0.54 13.09 19.14
C ARG A 360 -0.90 12.51 20.50
N ASN A 361 -2.19 12.27 20.73
CA ASN A 361 -2.73 11.78 21.99
C ASN A 361 -3.35 10.37 21.86
N VAL A 362 -2.92 9.57 20.87
CA VAL A 362 -3.60 8.31 20.49
C VAL A 362 -3.84 7.36 21.66
N ALA A 363 -2.89 7.26 22.60
CA ALA A 363 -3.05 6.43 23.80
C ALA A 363 -4.29 6.83 24.62
N SER A 364 -4.47 8.12 24.90
CA SER A 364 -5.63 8.58 25.69
C SER A 364 -6.96 8.45 24.94
N GLN A 365 -6.94 8.28 23.62
CA GLN A 365 -8.14 8.06 22.82
C GLN A 365 -8.63 6.61 22.86
N PHE A 366 -7.74 5.65 23.10
CA PHE A 366 -8.06 4.22 23.09
C PHE A 366 -8.20 3.61 24.49
N TYR A 367 -7.54 4.15 25.51
CA TYR A 367 -7.61 3.59 26.86
C TYR A 367 -8.81 4.11 27.64
N GLY A 368 -9.46 3.21 28.39
CA GLY A 368 -10.57 3.53 29.29
C GLY A 368 -11.95 3.16 28.75
N TRP A 369 -12.04 2.72 27.49
CA TRP A 369 -13.24 2.13 26.91
C TRP A 369 -13.46 0.71 27.43
N LYS A 370 -14.72 0.34 27.69
CA LYS A 370 -15.14 -0.98 28.15
C LYS A 370 -14.94 -2.04 27.07
N TYR A 371 -15.19 -1.68 25.80
CA TYR A 371 -15.09 -2.58 24.64
C TYR A 371 -13.82 -2.38 23.82
N GLN A 372 -12.75 -1.91 24.48
CA GLN A 372 -11.43 -1.82 23.88
C GLN A 372 -10.96 -3.20 23.38
N HIS A 373 -10.40 -3.24 22.17
CA HIS A 373 -9.90 -4.48 21.59
C HIS A 373 -8.44 -4.70 22.01
N LYS A 374 -8.03 -5.96 22.21
CA LYS A 374 -6.65 -6.31 22.63
C LYS A 374 -5.59 -5.77 21.67
N ALA A 375 -5.90 -5.74 20.38
CA ALA A 375 -5.01 -5.21 19.34
C ALA A 375 -4.80 -3.69 19.39
N ASP A 376 -5.59 -2.93 20.17
CA ASP A 376 -5.48 -1.47 20.23
C ASP A 376 -4.13 -1.03 20.84
N GLY A 377 -3.58 -1.79 21.79
CA GLY A 377 -2.23 -1.52 22.34
C GLY A 377 -1.11 -1.64 21.29
N TYR A 378 -1.26 -2.60 20.36
CA TYR A 378 -0.37 -2.76 19.19
C TYR A 378 -0.47 -1.55 18.25
N LEU A 379 -1.68 -1.12 17.90
CA LEU A 379 -1.91 0.03 17.02
C LEU A 379 -1.35 1.33 17.63
N VAL A 380 -1.66 1.61 18.89
CA VAL A 380 -1.15 2.77 19.64
C VAL A 380 0.38 2.80 19.62
N SER A 381 1.01 1.65 19.84
CA SER A 381 2.47 1.55 19.86
C SER A 381 3.08 1.84 18.48
N LEU A 382 2.48 1.33 17.39
CA LEU A 382 2.94 1.65 16.04
C LEU A 382 2.77 3.12 15.68
N VAL A 383 1.68 3.77 16.09
CA VAL A 383 1.50 5.22 15.87
C VAL A 383 2.62 6.00 16.56
N GLU A 384 2.89 5.74 17.84
CA GLU A 384 3.95 6.43 18.58
C GLU A 384 5.33 6.21 17.94
N LEU A 385 5.62 5.01 17.44
CA LEU A 385 6.84 4.71 16.70
C LEU A 385 6.95 5.55 15.43
N PHE A 386 5.88 5.60 14.64
CA PHE A 386 5.90 6.33 13.39
C PHE A 386 5.93 7.85 13.56
N ARG A 387 5.46 8.40 14.68
CA ARG A 387 5.68 9.81 15.01
C ARG A 387 7.17 10.15 15.20
N ILE A 388 7.94 9.24 15.81
CA ILE A 388 9.41 9.39 15.90
C ILE A 388 10.00 9.39 14.48
N MET A 389 9.56 8.45 13.63
CA MET A 389 10.05 8.35 12.26
C MET A 389 9.63 9.51 11.36
N THR A 390 8.47 10.13 11.58
CA THR A 390 8.07 11.34 10.85
C THR A 390 9.04 12.47 11.13
N ARG A 391 9.37 12.74 12.40
CA ARG A 391 10.37 13.75 12.76
C ARG A 391 11.75 13.44 12.17
N PHE A 392 12.16 12.17 12.21
CA PHE A 392 13.42 11.74 11.59
C PHE A 392 13.42 12.01 10.07
N ALA A 393 12.37 11.60 9.37
CA ALA A 393 12.26 11.76 7.92
C ALA A 393 12.25 13.22 7.48
N GLU A 394 11.61 14.10 8.26
CA GLU A 394 11.62 15.55 8.03
C GLU A 394 13.03 16.14 8.17
N LEU A 395 13.80 15.72 9.18
CA LEU A 395 15.17 16.19 9.40
C LEU A 395 16.17 15.60 8.39
N ALA A 396 15.98 14.35 7.99
CA ALA A 396 16.82 13.66 7.01
C ALA A 396 16.56 14.09 5.55
N ASN A 397 15.61 15.03 5.33
CA ASN A 397 15.20 15.47 4.00
C ASN A 397 16.29 16.36 3.32
N PRO A 398 16.79 15.98 2.14
CA PRO A 398 17.84 16.73 1.42
C PRO A 398 17.44 18.16 1.05
N ALA A 399 16.14 18.44 0.89
CA ALA A 399 15.66 19.80 0.60
C ALA A 399 15.84 20.75 1.81
N ILE A 400 15.96 20.20 3.03
CA ILE A 400 16.35 20.92 4.23
C ILE A 400 17.88 20.96 4.33
N GLU A 401 18.59 19.88 3.98
CA GLU A 401 20.06 19.84 3.94
C GLU A 401 20.67 20.90 3.01
N ALA A 402 20.07 21.14 1.83
CA ALA A 402 20.52 22.17 0.89
C ALA A 402 20.43 23.60 1.46
N ARG A 403 19.56 23.82 2.46
CA ARG A 403 19.46 25.09 3.20
C ARG A 403 20.43 25.16 4.41
N SER A 404 20.90 24.00 4.87
CA SER A 404 21.77 23.84 6.05
C SER A 404 23.21 23.46 5.68
N ALA A 405 23.67 23.83 4.47
CA ALA A 405 25.00 23.53 3.93
C ALA A 405 26.20 24.10 4.75
N SER A 406 25.97 24.54 5.98
CA SER A 406 26.98 24.89 6.98
C SER A 406 27.19 23.85 8.08
N ASN A 407 26.41 22.76 8.16
CA ASN A 407 26.38 21.95 9.38
C ASN A 407 27.41 20.80 9.45
N ASP A 408 28.14 20.87 10.56
CA ASP A 408 29.28 20.08 11.03
C ASP A 408 28.97 18.56 11.17
N GLU A 409 29.98 17.70 11.08
CA GLU A 409 29.86 16.24 11.24
C GLU A 409 29.29 15.80 12.59
N THR A 410 29.54 16.63 13.60
CA THR A 410 29.00 16.53 14.95
C THR A 410 27.46 16.55 14.98
N ASP A 411 26.81 17.20 14.02
CA ASP A 411 25.36 17.37 13.96
C ASP A 411 24.63 16.08 13.57
N LEU A 412 25.17 15.32 12.61
CA LEU A 412 24.58 14.05 12.15
C LEU A 412 24.60 12.97 13.22
N LEU A 413 25.78 12.72 13.81
CA LEU A 413 25.93 11.67 14.81
C LEU A 413 25.10 11.99 16.06
N THR A 414 25.03 13.27 16.45
CA THR A 414 24.21 13.73 17.56
C THR A 414 22.72 13.54 17.27
N THR A 415 22.26 13.96 16.09
CA THR A 415 20.86 13.75 15.65
C THR A 415 20.50 12.27 15.65
N HIS A 416 21.35 11.41 15.09
CA HIS A 416 21.12 9.97 15.09
C HIS A 416 21.06 9.38 16.50
N LYS A 417 21.96 9.79 17.41
CA LYS A 417 21.95 9.34 18.81
C LYS A 417 20.63 9.69 19.50
N VAL A 418 20.13 10.91 19.33
CA VAL A 418 18.83 11.33 19.87
C VAL A 418 17.70 10.40 19.40
N PHE A 419 17.60 10.15 18.09
CA PHE A 419 16.58 9.25 17.57
C PHE A 419 16.77 7.80 18.00
N ALA A 420 18.01 7.32 18.13
CA ALA A 420 18.29 5.98 18.64
C ALA A 420 17.84 5.82 20.10
N GLU A 421 18.06 6.84 20.93
CA GLU A 421 17.57 6.90 22.31
C GLU A 421 16.04 6.94 22.37
N GLU A 422 15.39 7.77 21.55
CA GLU A 422 13.93 7.82 21.46
C GLU A 422 13.32 6.48 21.03
N LEU A 423 13.90 5.82 20.02
CA LEU A 423 13.47 4.50 19.57
C LEU A 423 13.63 3.44 20.68
N ASN A 424 14.74 3.48 21.42
CA ASN A 424 14.95 2.57 22.56
C ASN A 424 13.98 2.85 23.72
N ALA A 425 13.73 4.12 24.03
CA ALA A 425 12.74 4.50 25.03
C ALA A 425 11.34 4.03 24.63
N TRP A 426 10.95 4.25 23.36
CA TRP A 426 9.71 3.74 22.80
C TRP A 426 9.58 2.23 22.96
N LYS A 427 10.65 1.46 22.67
CA LYS A 427 10.63 0.00 22.80
C LYS A 427 10.25 -0.43 24.22
N ASN A 428 10.84 0.21 25.23
CA ASN A 428 10.55 -0.10 26.63
C ASN A 428 9.09 0.21 26.98
N THR A 429 8.59 1.38 26.56
CA THR A 429 7.19 1.79 26.77
C THR A 429 6.21 0.85 26.08
N ALA A 430 6.46 0.49 24.82
CA ALA A 430 5.63 -0.42 24.05
C ALA A 430 5.60 -1.84 24.66
N MET A 431 6.76 -2.35 25.11
CA MET A 431 6.83 -3.65 25.79
C MET A 431 6.12 -3.66 27.14
N GLN A 432 6.16 -2.56 27.89
CA GLN A 432 5.44 -2.42 29.15
C GLN A 432 3.92 -2.35 28.93
N ARG A 433 3.49 -1.57 27.93
CA ARG A 433 2.08 -1.41 27.55
C ARG A 433 1.46 -2.74 27.12
N CYS A 434 2.15 -3.46 26.24
CA CYS A 434 1.68 -4.75 25.72
C CYS A 434 2.23 -5.94 26.53
N ALA A 435 2.54 -5.75 27.82
CA ALA A 435 3.10 -6.81 28.66
C ALA A 435 2.18 -8.04 28.79
N PRO A 436 0.84 -7.91 28.92
CA PRO A 436 -0.08 -9.04 28.94
C PRO A 436 -0.02 -9.85 27.63
N GLU A 437 -0.09 -9.18 26.49
CA GLU A 437 -0.03 -9.79 25.15
C GLU A 437 1.34 -10.38 24.88
N HIS A 438 2.42 -9.77 25.40
CA HIS A 438 3.76 -10.30 25.28
C HIS A 438 3.96 -11.62 26.04
N ALA A 439 3.26 -11.79 27.17
CA ALA A 439 3.28 -13.02 27.96
C ALA A 439 2.31 -14.09 27.43
N SER A 440 1.39 -13.71 26.55
CA SER A 440 0.41 -14.58 25.92
C SER A 440 1.09 -15.61 25.01
N LYS A 441 0.49 -16.79 24.92
CA LYS A 441 0.86 -17.84 23.93
C LYS A 441 -0.13 -17.90 22.78
N ASP A 442 -1.10 -16.99 22.75
CA ASP A 442 -2.04 -16.86 21.65
C ASP A 442 -1.28 -16.51 20.36
N PRO A 443 -1.42 -17.27 19.26
CA PRO A 443 -0.75 -16.99 18.00
C PRO A 443 -0.96 -15.57 17.49
N ASP A 444 -2.16 -15.00 17.71
CA ASP A 444 -2.54 -13.63 17.38
C ASP A 444 -1.65 -12.59 18.08
N ASP A 445 -1.52 -12.72 19.41
CA ASP A 445 -0.71 -11.80 20.22
C ASP A 445 0.77 -11.95 19.88
N CYS A 446 1.24 -13.20 19.72
CA CYS A 446 2.60 -13.50 19.29
C CYS A 446 2.92 -12.82 17.95
N LEU A 447 1.99 -12.88 16.99
CA LEU A 447 2.13 -12.22 15.70
C LEU A 447 2.20 -10.71 15.84
N ARG A 448 1.27 -10.06 16.54
CA ARG A 448 1.24 -8.60 16.69
C ARG A 448 2.52 -8.10 17.36
N MET A 449 2.99 -8.80 18.39
CA MET A 449 4.27 -8.49 19.04
C MET A 449 5.47 -8.69 18.11
N ALA A 450 5.46 -9.73 17.28
CA ALA A 450 6.50 -9.97 16.29
C ALA A 450 6.50 -8.90 15.18
N LEU A 451 5.34 -8.50 14.67
CA LEU A 451 5.16 -7.43 13.69
C LEU A 451 5.64 -6.09 14.26
N MET A 452 5.20 -5.72 15.47
CA MET A 452 5.63 -4.49 16.13
C MET A 452 7.14 -4.43 16.30
N HIS A 453 7.75 -5.54 16.75
CA HIS A 453 9.20 -5.62 16.89
C HIS A 453 9.90 -5.58 15.52
N SER A 454 9.35 -6.21 14.48
CA SER A 454 9.88 -6.17 13.12
C SER A 454 9.88 -4.74 12.56
N VAL A 455 8.77 -4.00 12.72
CA VAL A 455 8.66 -2.59 12.29
C VAL A 455 9.67 -1.72 13.05
N TYR A 456 9.83 -1.93 14.36
CA TYR A 456 10.86 -1.25 15.14
C TYR A 456 12.28 -1.48 14.61
N GLN A 457 12.64 -2.74 14.31
CA GLN A 457 13.95 -3.05 13.75
C GLN A 457 14.12 -2.46 12.34
N TYR A 458 13.05 -2.42 11.55
CA TYR A 458 13.04 -1.75 10.25
C TYR A 458 13.26 -0.24 10.39
N CYS A 459 12.57 0.44 11.30
CA CYS A 459 12.78 1.87 11.59
C CYS A 459 14.22 2.17 11.97
N ARG A 460 14.83 1.34 12.83
CA ARG A 460 16.27 1.44 13.15
C ARG A 460 17.15 1.25 11.92
N LEU A 461 16.85 0.28 11.08
CA LEU A 461 17.60 0.04 9.85
C LEU A 461 17.53 1.25 8.90
N VAL A 462 16.36 1.87 8.77
CA VAL A 462 16.17 3.09 7.97
C VAL A 462 17.05 4.23 8.52
N THR A 463 17.06 4.47 9.83
CA THR A 463 17.88 5.55 10.42
C THR A 463 19.37 5.30 10.27
N PHE A 464 19.84 4.06 10.46
CA PHE A 464 21.24 3.70 10.24
C PHE A 464 21.63 3.77 8.76
N SER A 465 20.77 3.32 7.85
CA SER A 465 21.02 3.34 6.40
C SER A 465 21.15 4.78 5.90
N ALA A 466 20.29 5.69 6.35
CA ALA A 466 20.37 7.11 6.01
C ALA A 466 21.71 7.73 6.47
N GLY A 467 22.12 7.47 7.71
CA GLY A 467 23.41 7.95 8.22
C GLY A 467 24.61 7.36 7.47
N LEU A 468 24.60 6.05 7.18
CA LEU A 468 25.66 5.40 6.41
C LEU A 468 25.80 6.03 5.01
N GLN A 469 24.68 6.33 4.34
CA GLN A 469 24.71 7.00 3.04
C GLN A 469 25.36 8.38 3.12
N GLN A 470 25.07 9.16 4.17
CA GLN A 470 25.67 10.48 4.33
C GLN A 470 27.18 10.38 4.57
N VAL A 471 27.64 9.39 5.33
CA VAL A 471 29.07 9.12 5.51
C VAL A 471 29.73 8.71 4.19
N MET A 472 29.07 7.86 3.39
CA MET A 472 29.57 7.47 2.06
C MET A 472 29.68 8.67 1.12
N LYS A 473 28.66 9.54 1.06
CA LYS A 473 28.68 10.77 0.25
C LYS A 473 29.83 11.71 0.63
N ARG A 474 30.24 11.71 1.90
CA ARG A 474 31.37 12.49 2.43
C ARG A 474 32.73 11.80 2.25
N GLY A 475 32.77 10.57 1.73
CA GLY A 475 34.01 9.80 1.55
C GLY A 475 34.65 9.30 2.84
N LYS A 476 33.92 9.32 3.97
CA LYS A 476 34.44 9.03 5.32
C LYS A 476 34.16 7.61 5.81
N LEU A 477 33.92 6.66 4.90
CA LEU A 477 33.54 5.29 5.26
C LEU A 477 34.56 4.59 6.19
N LYS A 478 35.85 4.91 6.06
CA LYS A 478 36.89 4.32 6.93
C LYS A 478 36.75 4.73 8.39
N GLU A 479 36.27 5.94 8.66
CA GLU A 479 36.10 6.50 10.01
C GLU A 479 34.78 6.05 10.68
N ASP A 480 33.83 5.49 9.91
CA ASP A 480 32.55 5.05 10.46
C ASP A 480 32.65 3.76 11.27
N GLU A 481 32.23 3.81 12.52
CA GLU A 481 32.06 2.63 13.38
C GLU A 481 30.60 2.39 13.77
N VAL A 482 29.75 3.40 13.62
CA VAL A 482 28.40 3.43 14.19
C VAL A 482 27.37 2.98 13.15
N PHE A 483 27.35 3.59 11.97
CA PHE A 483 26.27 3.39 11.01
C PHE A 483 26.36 2.04 10.31
N PHE A 484 27.56 1.61 9.93
CA PHE A 484 27.80 0.30 9.32
C PHE A 484 27.41 -0.84 10.27
N THR A 485 27.92 -0.83 11.50
CA THR A 485 27.59 -1.82 12.53
C THR A 485 26.09 -1.80 12.85
N GLY A 486 25.49 -0.61 12.91
CA GLY A 486 24.06 -0.42 13.08
C GLY A 486 23.23 -1.06 11.97
N CYS A 487 23.63 -0.88 10.70
CA CYS A 487 22.99 -1.52 9.55
C CYS A 487 23.06 -3.04 9.63
N LEU A 488 24.22 -3.60 9.99
CA LEU A 488 24.39 -5.04 10.15
C LEU A 488 23.49 -5.61 11.25
N HIS A 489 23.48 -4.97 12.42
CA HIS A 489 22.68 -5.42 13.56
C HIS A 489 21.18 -5.27 13.30
N ALA A 490 20.73 -4.10 12.82
CA ALA A 490 19.32 -3.86 12.53
C ALA A 490 18.83 -4.73 11.37
N GLY A 491 19.61 -4.85 10.29
CA GLY A 491 19.29 -5.72 9.14
C GLY A 491 19.18 -7.18 9.53
N SER A 492 20.13 -7.68 10.33
CA SER A 492 20.05 -9.04 10.88
C SER A 492 18.84 -9.22 11.80
N ALA A 493 18.52 -8.22 12.63
CA ALA A 493 17.39 -8.28 13.54
C ALA A 493 16.05 -8.35 12.79
N VAL A 494 15.86 -7.58 11.72
CA VAL A 494 14.64 -7.66 10.88
C VAL A 494 14.48 -9.07 10.31
N VAL A 495 15.54 -9.65 9.72
CA VAL A 495 15.48 -11.00 9.14
C VAL A 495 15.21 -12.06 10.21
N ASN A 496 15.89 -11.99 11.35
CA ASN A 496 15.64 -12.91 12.48
C ASN A 496 14.22 -12.77 13.03
N CYS A 497 13.61 -11.58 13.03
CA CYS A 497 12.20 -11.43 13.45
C CYS A 497 11.27 -12.25 12.56
N VAL A 498 11.49 -12.23 11.24
CA VAL A 498 10.68 -13.04 10.33
C VAL A 498 10.87 -14.53 10.61
N ILE A 499 12.11 -15.00 10.69
CA ILE A 499 12.43 -16.43 10.86
C ILE A 499 11.99 -16.95 12.23
N ASP A 500 12.37 -16.26 13.30
CA ASP A 500 12.28 -16.79 14.67
C ASP A 500 10.99 -16.36 15.38
N ARG A 501 10.25 -15.36 14.87
CA ARG A 501 9.06 -14.82 15.55
C ARG A 501 7.80 -14.81 14.70
N ILE A 502 7.85 -14.41 13.43
CA ILE A 502 6.65 -14.34 12.57
C ILE A 502 6.33 -15.71 11.94
N LEU A 503 7.33 -16.40 11.40
CA LEU A 503 7.14 -17.71 10.77
C LEU A 503 6.47 -18.73 11.71
N PRO A 504 6.88 -18.87 12.98
CA PRO A 504 6.31 -19.88 13.89
C PRO A 504 4.84 -19.66 14.25
N THR A 505 4.27 -18.46 14.05
CA THR A 505 2.86 -18.19 14.36
C THR A 505 1.91 -18.80 13.33
N GLY A 506 2.42 -19.20 12.15
CA GLY A 506 1.61 -19.70 11.03
C GLY A 506 0.97 -18.61 10.17
N PHE A 507 0.99 -17.35 10.60
CA PHE A 507 0.37 -16.22 9.89
C PHE A 507 1.16 -15.77 8.66
N ILE A 508 2.39 -16.23 8.46
CA ILE A 508 3.24 -15.80 7.34
C ILE A 508 2.58 -16.07 5.97
N ARG A 509 1.78 -17.14 5.84
CA ARG A 509 1.03 -17.44 4.59
C ARG A 509 0.01 -16.36 4.27
N TYR A 510 -0.57 -15.77 5.31
CA TYR A 510 -1.66 -14.80 5.26
C TYR A 510 -1.18 -13.36 5.33
N SER A 511 0.13 -13.15 5.45
CA SER A 511 0.68 -11.82 5.61
C SER A 511 0.62 -11.03 4.29
N PRO A 512 0.29 -9.73 4.33
CA PRO A 512 0.31 -8.85 3.17
C PRO A 512 1.75 -8.54 2.74
N GLU A 513 1.88 -7.96 1.55
CA GLU A 513 3.17 -7.71 0.90
C GLU A 513 4.18 -6.94 1.79
N HIS A 514 3.70 -5.94 2.53
CA HIS A 514 4.57 -5.09 3.33
C HIS A 514 5.40 -5.85 4.37
N VAL A 515 4.89 -6.97 4.93
CA VAL A 515 5.64 -7.80 5.88
C VAL A 515 6.90 -8.38 5.22
N PHE A 516 6.79 -8.80 3.96
CA PHE A 516 7.91 -9.32 3.18
C PHE A 516 8.88 -8.21 2.75
N ALA A 517 8.35 -7.04 2.39
CA ALA A 517 9.16 -5.88 2.01
C ALA A 517 10.17 -5.47 3.10
N LEU A 518 9.78 -5.51 4.38
CA LEU A 518 10.71 -5.22 5.50
C LEU A 518 11.91 -6.17 5.50
N SER A 519 11.64 -7.48 5.38
CA SER A 519 12.68 -8.51 5.36
C SER A 519 13.55 -8.44 4.12
N ALA A 520 12.97 -8.07 2.98
CA ALA A 520 13.68 -7.90 1.74
C ALA A 520 14.63 -6.71 1.78
N PHE A 521 14.18 -5.59 2.36
CA PHE A 521 15.03 -4.44 2.62
C PHE A 521 16.19 -4.78 3.56
N GLY A 522 15.92 -5.47 4.69
CA GLY A 522 16.94 -5.98 5.59
C GLY A 522 17.97 -6.86 4.89
N THR A 523 17.51 -7.80 4.08
CA THR A 523 18.36 -8.70 3.30
C THR A 523 19.17 -7.95 2.25
N ALA A 524 18.58 -6.98 1.55
CA ALA A 524 19.26 -6.15 0.56
C ALA A 524 20.38 -5.30 1.17
N ILE A 525 20.16 -4.71 2.36
CA ILE A 525 21.20 -3.97 3.08
C ILE A 525 22.32 -4.91 3.52
N LEU A 526 22.00 -6.09 4.06
CA LEU A 526 23.01 -7.09 4.42
C LEU A 526 23.84 -7.53 3.21
N MET A 527 23.20 -7.75 2.05
CA MET A 527 23.91 -8.06 0.80
C MET A 527 24.76 -6.88 0.30
N LYS A 528 24.33 -5.64 0.52
CA LYS A 528 25.13 -4.44 0.20
C LYS A 528 26.37 -4.33 1.10
N CYS A 529 26.26 -4.69 2.38
CA CYS A 529 27.40 -4.74 3.29
C CYS A 529 28.47 -5.76 2.85
N LEU A 530 28.13 -6.75 2.02
CA LEU A 530 29.09 -7.73 1.47
C LEU A 530 29.87 -7.22 0.24
N ARG A 531 29.64 -5.99 -0.22
CA ARG A 531 30.37 -5.43 -1.38
C ARG A 531 31.86 -5.20 -1.03
N PRO A 532 32.76 -5.25 -2.03
CA PRO A 532 34.20 -5.04 -1.82
C PRO A 532 34.54 -3.73 -1.12
N GLU A 533 33.76 -2.67 -1.33
CA GLU A 533 33.87 -1.36 -0.66
C GLU A 533 33.87 -1.47 0.88
N PHE A 534 33.15 -2.45 1.42
CA PHE A 534 33.01 -2.69 2.86
C PHE A 534 33.88 -3.86 3.35
N ALA A 535 34.70 -4.49 2.50
CA ALA A 535 35.52 -5.64 2.87
C ALA A 535 36.47 -5.34 4.04
N SER A 536 36.93 -4.09 4.16
CA SER A 536 37.76 -3.63 5.29
C SER A 536 37.03 -3.54 6.64
N LYS A 537 35.68 -3.58 6.62
CA LYS A 537 34.82 -3.47 7.81
C LYS A 537 34.24 -4.81 8.27
N LEU A 538 34.49 -5.89 7.52
CA LEU A 538 33.94 -7.22 7.79
C LEU A 538 35.03 -8.28 7.96
N ASP A 539 34.87 -9.11 8.99
CA ASP A 539 35.64 -10.34 9.11
C ASP A 539 34.96 -11.49 8.35
N GLY A 540 35.74 -12.47 7.87
CA GLY A 540 35.20 -13.64 7.16
C GLY A 540 34.16 -14.45 7.95
N ARG A 541 34.19 -14.38 9.29
CA ARG A 541 33.13 -14.96 10.16
C ARG A 541 31.83 -14.19 10.08
N GLN A 542 31.88 -12.86 10.04
CA GLN A 542 30.68 -12.01 9.93
C GLN A 542 30.05 -12.19 8.54
N GLU A 543 30.86 -12.23 7.48
CA GLU A 543 30.38 -12.56 6.13
C GLU A 543 29.63 -13.90 6.09
N ALA A 544 30.24 -14.95 6.66
CA ALA A 544 29.63 -16.29 6.69
C ALA A 544 28.29 -16.30 7.44
N ARG A 545 28.17 -15.55 8.54
CA ARG A 545 26.91 -15.40 9.29
C ARG A 545 25.82 -14.71 8.47
N ILE A 546 26.18 -13.68 7.69
CA ILE A 546 25.23 -13.00 6.80
C ILE A 546 24.71 -14.00 5.75
N PHE A 547 25.60 -14.73 5.09
CA PHE A 547 25.20 -15.74 4.11
C PHE A 547 24.32 -16.83 4.69
N ASP A 548 24.65 -17.34 5.88
CA ASP A 548 23.83 -18.35 6.56
C ASP A 548 22.44 -17.82 6.91
N LEU A 549 22.35 -16.60 7.43
CA LEU A 549 21.08 -15.96 7.77
C LEU A 549 20.17 -15.80 6.54
N ILE A 550 20.71 -15.32 5.42
CA ILE A 550 19.95 -15.16 4.17
C ILE A 550 19.50 -16.52 3.64
N LYS A 551 20.36 -17.54 3.69
CA LYS A 551 20.00 -18.91 3.28
C LYS A 551 18.90 -19.50 4.16
N ARG A 552 18.95 -19.27 5.48
CA ARG A 552 17.90 -19.66 6.42
C ARG A 552 16.57 -18.98 6.08
N LEU A 553 16.59 -17.67 5.79
CA LEU A 553 15.39 -16.95 5.35
C LEU A 553 14.80 -17.57 4.07
N LEU A 554 15.62 -17.75 3.03
CA LEU A 554 15.16 -18.32 1.75
C LEU A 554 14.57 -19.72 1.93
N LYS A 555 15.26 -20.60 2.67
CA LYS A 555 14.74 -21.94 2.98
C LYS A 555 13.42 -21.88 3.75
N SER A 556 13.27 -20.93 4.66
CA SER A 556 12.02 -20.75 5.41
C SER A 556 10.89 -20.16 4.57
N MET A 557 11.21 -19.38 3.52
CA MET A 557 10.24 -18.73 2.64
C MET A 557 9.80 -19.60 1.45
N ASP A 558 10.50 -20.70 1.16
CA ASP A 558 10.24 -21.61 0.04
C ASP A 558 9.62 -22.94 0.52
N PRO A 559 8.29 -23.10 0.55
CA PRO A 559 7.68 -24.41 0.77
C PRO A 559 7.71 -25.20 -0.53
N GLU A 560 8.29 -26.41 -0.47
CA GLU A 560 8.12 -27.48 -1.47
C GLU A 560 6.65 -27.95 -1.62
N GLN A 561 5.71 -27.38 -0.85
CA GLN A 561 4.31 -27.81 -0.72
C GLN A 561 3.26 -26.72 -1.02
N LEU A 562 3.57 -25.74 -1.88
CA LEU A 562 2.54 -24.81 -2.36
C LEU A 562 1.81 -25.42 -3.57
N THR A 563 0.49 -25.60 -3.44
CA THR A 563 -0.40 -26.15 -4.46
C THR A 563 -0.36 -25.36 -5.76
N THR A 564 -0.76 -25.98 -6.87
CA THR A 564 -0.49 -25.58 -8.26
C THR A 564 -0.91 -24.15 -8.66
N ASP A 565 -1.81 -23.50 -7.91
CA ASP A 565 -2.32 -22.14 -8.17
C ASP A 565 -1.68 -21.03 -7.29
N ASP A 566 -0.75 -21.37 -6.38
CA ASP A 566 0.07 -20.44 -5.56
C ASP A 566 1.21 -19.76 -6.35
N GLN A 567 1.06 -19.61 -7.68
CA GLN A 567 2.14 -19.19 -8.58
C GLN A 567 2.65 -17.76 -8.30
N VAL A 568 1.83 -16.90 -7.67
CA VAL A 568 2.14 -15.47 -7.39
C VAL A 568 1.71 -15.06 -5.98
N THR A 569 2.23 -15.73 -4.94
CA THR A 569 2.16 -15.20 -3.57
C THR A 569 3.25 -14.17 -3.31
N PRO A 570 2.98 -13.09 -2.54
CA PRO A 570 4.03 -12.14 -2.14
C PRO A 570 5.24 -12.86 -1.56
N ARG A 571 5.01 -13.82 -0.65
CA ARG A 571 6.05 -14.71 -0.11
C ARG A 571 6.96 -15.29 -1.20
N ARG A 572 6.41 -15.93 -2.23
CA ARG A 572 7.18 -16.57 -3.30
C ARG A 572 7.88 -15.56 -4.19
N CYS A 573 7.24 -14.43 -4.52
CA CYS A 573 7.84 -13.37 -5.32
C CYS A 573 9.08 -12.79 -4.63
N TYR A 574 8.97 -12.48 -3.35
CA TYR A 574 10.09 -11.97 -2.55
C TYR A 574 11.18 -13.02 -2.35
N ALA A 575 10.84 -14.30 -2.14
CA ALA A 575 11.83 -15.38 -2.07
C ALA A 575 12.63 -15.50 -3.37
N LYS A 576 11.95 -15.52 -4.53
CA LYS A 576 12.60 -15.56 -5.86
C LYS A 576 13.50 -14.34 -6.09
N PHE A 577 13.02 -13.14 -5.76
CA PHE A 577 13.80 -11.91 -5.88
C PHE A 577 15.09 -11.97 -5.04
N LEU A 578 14.98 -12.36 -3.76
CA LEU A 578 16.14 -12.48 -2.87
C LEU A 578 17.11 -13.59 -3.31
N GLN A 579 16.60 -14.71 -3.82
CA GLN A 579 17.42 -15.80 -4.37
C GLN A 579 18.22 -15.36 -5.59
N GLN A 580 17.61 -14.60 -6.51
CA GLN A 580 18.30 -14.02 -7.67
C GLN A 580 19.41 -13.06 -7.24
N LEU A 581 19.12 -12.18 -6.27
CA LEU A 581 20.09 -11.21 -5.76
C LEU A 581 21.26 -11.91 -5.06
N LEU A 582 20.99 -12.93 -4.26
CA LEU A 582 22.01 -13.74 -3.60
C LEU A 582 22.91 -14.47 -4.61
N THR A 583 22.32 -15.08 -5.64
CA THR A 583 23.06 -15.83 -6.67
C THR A 583 24.00 -14.90 -7.43
N SER A 584 23.52 -13.72 -7.84
CA SER A 584 24.34 -12.70 -8.48
C SER A 584 25.56 -12.31 -7.61
N ARG A 585 25.33 -12.06 -6.31
CA ARG A 585 26.39 -11.71 -5.37
C ARG A 585 27.41 -12.83 -5.14
N MET A 586 26.98 -14.08 -5.14
CA MET A 586 27.90 -15.22 -5.03
C MET A 586 28.81 -15.34 -6.25
N VAL A 587 28.29 -15.06 -7.46
CA VAL A 587 29.09 -15.05 -8.70
C VAL A 587 30.11 -13.93 -8.69
N GLU A 588 29.70 -12.69 -8.36
CA GLU A 588 30.61 -11.55 -8.24
C GLU A 588 31.75 -11.82 -7.25
N ARG A 589 31.44 -12.44 -6.10
CA ARG A 589 32.44 -12.78 -5.09
C ARG A 589 33.45 -13.80 -5.61
N GLU A 590 33.01 -14.84 -6.31
CA GLU A 590 33.91 -15.86 -6.85
C GLU A 590 34.80 -15.28 -7.95
N GLN A 591 34.25 -14.41 -8.81
CA GLN A 591 35.04 -13.67 -9.80
C GLN A 591 36.11 -12.81 -9.15
N HIS A 592 35.77 -12.08 -8.07
CA HIS A 592 36.75 -11.30 -7.32
C HIS A 592 37.81 -12.18 -6.66
N ARG A 593 37.43 -13.34 -6.10
CA ARG A 593 38.37 -14.29 -5.49
C ARG A 593 39.37 -14.82 -6.52
N ILE A 594 38.89 -15.20 -7.70
CA ILE A 594 39.71 -15.67 -8.82
C ILE A 594 40.63 -14.53 -9.32
N ALA A 595 40.09 -13.32 -9.48
CA ALA A 595 40.86 -12.15 -9.90
C ALA A 595 41.99 -11.86 -8.91
N SER A 596 41.72 -11.84 -7.60
CA SER A 596 42.73 -11.64 -6.57
C SER A 596 43.80 -12.74 -6.55
N GLN A 597 43.41 -14.01 -6.76
CA GLN A 597 44.37 -15.12 -6.88
C GLN A 597 45.27 -14.98 -8.11
N LEU A 598 44.72 -14.50 -9.24
CA LEU A 598 45.50 -14.22 -10.45
C LEU A 598 46.43 -13.02 -10.27
N THR A 599 46.00 -11.96 -9.57
CA THR A 599 46.87 -10.81 -9.26
C THR A 599 48.02 -11.21 -8.33
N MET A 600 47.74 -12.02 -7.29
CA MET A 600 48.79 -12.52 -6.40
C MET A 600 49.76 -13.48 -7.12
N ALA A 601 49.27 -14.28 -8.07
CA ALA A 601 50.12 -15.11 -8.91
C ALA A 601 50.98 -14.27 -9.89
N GLN A 602 50.45 -13.18 -10.43
CA GLN A 602 51.19 -12.24 -11.28
C GLN A 602 52.24 -11.45 -10.48
N ASP A 603 51.92 -10.97 -9.27
CA ASP A 603 52.88 -10.28 -8.40
C ASP A 603 53.99 -11.22 -7.89
N GLN A 604 53.69 -12.51 -7.69
CA GLN A 604 54.71 -13.52 -7.41
C GLN A 604 55.60 -13.82 -8.63
N TYR A 605 55.05 -13.81 -9.85
CA TYR A 605 55.81 -14.00 -11.09
C TYR A 605 56.65 -12.79 -11.49
N PHE A 606 56.22 -11.55 -11.19
CA PHE A 606 56.96 -10.32 -11.48
C PHE A 606 57.84 -9.83 -10.31
N GLY A 607 57.73 -10.43 -9.13
CA GLY A 607 58.53 -10.11 -7.95
C GLY A 607 59.95 -10.67 -7.95
N GLU A 608 60.25 -11.65 -8.82
CA GLU A 608 61.60 -12.27 -8.89
C GLU A 608 62.54 -11.63 -9.94
N ASP A 609 62.05 -10.74 -10.83
CA ASP A 609 62.83 -10.20 -11.97
C ASP A 609 63.14 -8.69 -11.89
N ARG A 610 63.13 -8.06 -10.71
CA ARG A 610 63.71 -6.72 -10.53
C ARG A 610 65.18 -6.77 -10.11
N GLN A 611 66.05 -7.17 -11.03
CA GLN A 611 67.44 -6.71 -11.00
C GLN A 611 67.52 -5.33 -11.65
N GLU A 612 68.05 -4.36 -10.91
CA GLU A 612 68.31 -2.99 -11.35
C GLU A 612 69.16 -2.99 -12.63
N TYR A 613 68.60 -2.50 -13.73
CA TYR A 613 69.36 -2.11 -14.91
C TYR A 613 69.23 -0.60 -15.09
N ILE A 614 70.31 0.11 -14.77
CA ILE A 614 70.51 1.53 -15.09
C ILE A 614 71.27 1.59 -16.41
N PRO A 615 70.77 2.29 -17.44
CA PRO A 615 71.65 2.81 -18.48
C PRO A 615 71.56 4.33 -18.60
N ASP A 616 72.74 4.94 -18.55
CA ASP A 616 73.03 6.34 -18.83
C ASP A 616 72.79 6.74 -20.31
N GLN A 617 72.15 7.90 -20.47
CA GLN A 617 72.20 8.98 -21.48
C GLN A 617 72.53 8.74 -22.99
N VAL A 618 71.75 9.45 -23.85
CA VAL A 618 72.11 10.43 -24.95
C VAL A 618 71.44 10.21 -26.34
N GLU A 619 70.63 11.22 -26.75
CA GLU A 619 70.27 11.77 -28.10
C GLU A 619 69.53 10.93 -29.18
N GLN A 620 68.73 11.43 -30.14
CA GLN A 620 67.99 12.67 -30.50
C GLN A 620 67.16 12.33 -31.77
N MET A 621 65.97 12.93 -31.96
CA MET A 621 65.52 13.63 -33.20
C MET A 621 63.99 13.65 -33.48
N HIS A 622 63.58 14.84 -33.93
CA HIS A 622 62.30 15.43 -34.33
C HIS A 622 61.37 14.68 -35.32
N ILE A 623 60.06 15.03 -35.32
CA ILE A 623 59.36 15.84 -36.36
C ILE A 623 57.89 16.17 -35.94
N SER A 624 57.46 17.40 -36.25
CA SER A 624 56.16 18.05 -35.93
C SER A 624 55.05 17.85 -37.00
N PRO A 625 53.77 18.24 -36.74
CA PRO A 625 52.58 17.84 -37.50
C PRO A 625 51.97 18.97 -38.38
N VAL A 626 51.24 18.64 -39.46
CA VAL A 626 50.41 19.59 -40.25
C VAL A 626 49.20 18.90 -40.93
N LEU A 627 48.00 19.39 -40.56
CA LEU A 627 46.73 19.68 -41.29
C LEU A 627 46.14 18.78 -42.39
N GLU A 628 44.80 18.62 -42.37
CA GLU A 628 43.89 19.39 -43.26
C GLU A 628 42.38 19.24 -42.92
N GLN A 629 41.71 20.39 -42.78
CA GLN A 629 40.25 20.61 -42.89
C GLN A 629 40.00 21.53 -44.10
N LYS A 630 38.84 21.41 -44.77
CA LYS A 630 37.98 22.49 -45.37
C LYS A 630 37.00 21.93 -46.46
N PRO A 631 35.97 22.65 -46.99
CA PRO A 631 34.98 23.53 -46.32
C PRO A 631 33.56 23.72 -47.00
N LEU A 632 32.65 24.43 -46.29
CA LEU A 632 31.77 25.61 -46.68
C LEU A 632 30.40 25.55 -47.45
N GLN A 633 29.49 26.44 -46.96
CA GLN A 633 28.38 27.26 -47.58
C GLN A 633 26.94 26.67 -47.72
N SER A 634 25.80 27.40 -47.69
CA SER A 634 25.24 28.62 -47.02
C SER A 634 23.84 28.96 -47.63
N MET A 635 22.83 29.31 -46.82
CA MET A 635 21.56 30.10 -47.07
C MET A 635 20.49 29.54 -48.07
N ASP A 636 19.15 29.70 -47.93
CA ASP A 636 18.29 30.77 -47.37
C ASP A 636 16.84 30.28 -47.00
N PRO A 637 15.96 31.09 -46.35
CA PRO A 637 14.75 30.72 -45.57
C PRO A 637 13.39 30.97 -46.29
N LEU A 638 12.25 30.54 -45.68
CA LEU A 638 10.96 31.28 -45.58
C LEU A 638 9.84 30.47 -44.84
N LEU A 639 9.27 31.08 -43.77
CA LEU A 639 7.87 31.04 -43.25
C LEU A 639 7.23 29.65 -42.89
N VAL A 640 6.71 29.31 -41.70
CA VAL A 640 5.73 29.96 -40.82
C VAL A 640 5.68 29.22 -39.45
N ASN A 641 5.44 29.99 -38.37
CA ASN A 641 5.23 29.59 -36.97
C ASN A 641 4.08 28.58 -36.71
N VAL A 642 4.35 27.57 -35.88
CA VAL A 642 3.55 27.20 -34.68
C VAL A 642 4.51 26.58 -33.65
N PRO A 643 4.68 27.09 -32.41
CA PRO A 643 5.56 26.46 -31.43
C PRO A 643 4.86 25.23 -30.81
N PHE A 644 5.32 24.05 -31.22
CA PHE A 644 5.20 22.82 -30.44
C PHE A 644 6.28 22.87 -29.36
N THR A 645 5.90 23.11 -28.10
CA THR A 645 6.82 22.90 -26.98
C THR A 645 7.00 21.40 -26.77
N ASN A 646 8.18 20.91 -27.11
CA ASN A 646 8.67 19.58 -26.80
C ASN A 646 8.76 19.42 -25.27
N PRO A 647 8.13 18.42 -24.62
CA PRO A 647 8.17 18.26 -23.16
C PRO A 647 9.51 17.75 -22.60
N TRP A 648 10.50 17.49 -23.47
CA TRP A 648 11.81 16.97 -23.10
C TRP A 648 12.90 18.05 -23.16
N ASP A 649 12.62 19.20 -22.56
CA ASP A 649 13.67 20.17 -22.21
C ASP A 649 14.25 19.78 -20.83
N PRO A 650 15.54 19.42 -20.72
CA PRO A 650 16.15 19.06 -19.43
C PRO A 650 16.40 20.28 -18.52
N THR A 651 15.93 21.48 -18.87
CA THR A 651 16.13 22.69 -18.06
C THR A 651 14.90 23.16 -17.29
N SER A 652 13.79 22.40 -17.29
CA SER A 652 12.70 22.68 -16.34
C SER A 652 13.11 22.25 -14.93
N ASN A 653 13.30 23.25 -14.08
CA ASN A 653 13.65 23.19 -12.67
C ASN A 653 12.52 22.52 -11.83
N GLN A 654 12.23 21.24 -12.08
CA GLN A 654 11.42 20.44 -11.17
C GLN A 654 12.29 20.09 -9.97
N ALA A 655 12.03 20.73 -8.84
CA ALA A 655 12.66 20.38 -7.57
C ALA A 655 12.53 18.87 -7.34
N PRO A 656 13.63 18.13 -7.10
CA PRO A 656 13.55 16.70 -6.80
C PRO A 656 12.75 16.53 -5.50
N ASN A 657 11.72 15.68 -5.54
CA ASN A 657 10.85 15.43 -4.41
C ASN A 657 11.64 14.85 -3.22
N ALA A 658 11.40 15.47 -2.07
CA ALA A 658 12.07 15.42 -0.77
C ALA A 658 12.33 14.05 -0.11
N MET A 659 11.96 12.94 -0.74
CA MET A 659 11.88 11.65 -0.06
C MET A 659 12.43 10.47 -0.88
N ASN A 660 12.75 10.71 -2.17
CA ASN A 660 13.53 9.79 -3.02
C ASN A 660 14.93 9.48 -2.45
N ALA A 661 15.48 10.36 -1.61
CA ALA A 661 16.81 10.19 -1.03
C ALA A 661 16.87 9.29 0.22
N LEU A 662 15.73 9.01 0.87
CA LEU A 662 15.68 8.15 2.05
C LEU A 662 15.85 6.65 1.72
N LEU A 663 15.69 6.27 0.44
CA LEU A 663 15.73 4.88 -0.03
C LEU A 663 16.95 4.51 -0.89
N GLY A 664 17.90 5.42 -1.06
CA GLY A 664 19.25 5.02 -1.49
C GLY A 664 19.39 4.55 -2.93
N PHE A 665 18.65 5.12 -3.87
CA PHE A 665 18.97 4.99 -5.30
C PHE A 665 19.60 6.29 -5.78
N SER A 666 20.89 6.22 -6.16
CA SER A 666 21.49 7.27 -7.00
C SER A 666 20.67 7.37 -8.28
N GLU A 667 20.19 8.57 -8.63
CA GLU A 667 19.54 8.83 -9.93
C GLU A 667 20.46 8.46 -11.12
N SER A 668 21.77 8.24 -10.91
CA SER A 668 22.70 7.85 -11.97
C SER A 668 22.92 6.33 -12.13
N GLU A 669 22.29 5.46 -11.34
CA GLU A 669 22.52 4.00 -11.42
C GLU A 669 21.28 3.17 -11.80
N TYR A 670 20.16 3.81 -12.13
CA TYR A 670 18.96 3.12 -12.59
C TYR A 670 18.48 3.73 -13.91
N MET A 671 19.20 3.49 -15.02
CA MET A 671 18.76 3.58 -16.45
C MET A 671 19.93 3.79 -17.43
N PRO A 672 21.07 3.06 -17.32
CA PRO A 672 21.41 2.17 -18.45
C PRO A 672 22.38 1.03 -18.05
N THR A 673 21.86 -0.10 -17.57
CA THR A 673 22.65 -1.36 -17.58
C THR A 673 21.81 -2.59 -17.95
N PHE A 674 20.54 -2.39 -18.26
CA PHE A 674 19.64 -3.42 -18.79
C PHE A 674 19.27 -3.22 -20.28
N MET A 675 19.94 -2.29 -20.98
CA MET A 675 19.80 -2.08 -22.44
C MET A 675 21.13 -2.24 -23.19
N ALA A 676 21.97 -3.19 -22.79
CA ALA A 676 23.02 -3.70 -23.66
C ALA A 676 22.56 -5.06 -24.21
N PHE A 677 21.87 -5.04 -25.35
CA PHE A 677 21.88 -6.20 -26.23
C PHE A 677 23.33 -6.43 -26.66
N PRO A 678 23.85 -7.67 -26.67
CA PRO A 678 25.10 -7.93 -27.37
C PRO A 678 24.83 -7.75 -28.86
N ASP A 679 25.43 -6.73 -29.46
CA ASP A 679 25.74 -6.73 -30.88
C ASP A 679 26.58 -7.98 -31.17
N GLN A 680 25.96 -9.01 -31.74
CA GLN A 680 26.65 -10.00 -32.55
C GLN A 680 25.92 -10.12 -33.87
N THR A 681 26.40 -9.35 -34.84
CA THR A 681 26.07 -9.54 -36.23
C THR A 681 27.28 -10.10 -36.98
N TRP A 682 27.03 -11.23 -37.67
CA TRP A 682 27.68 -11.80 -38.87
C TRP A 682 28.91 -12.72 -38.69
N PHE A 683 28.76 -14.02 -39.03
CA PHE A 683 29.11 -14.58 -40.36
C PHE A 683 28.66 -16.06 -40.51
N MET A 684 28.15 -16.37 -41.72
CA MET A 684 27.68 -17.65 -42.31
C MET A 684 26.27 -18.15 -41.97
#